data_AF-A0A2E0UW44-F1
#
_entry.id   AF-A0A2E0UW44-F1
#
_cell.length_a   1.000
_cell.length_b   1.000
_cell.length_c   1.000
_cell.angle_alpha   90.00
_cell.angle_beta   90.00
_cell.angle_gamma   90.00
#
_symmetry.space_group_name_H-M   'P 1'
#
loop_
_entity.id
_entity.type
_entity.pdbx_description
1 polymer ?
#
loop_
_entity_poly.entity_id
_entity_poly.type
_entity_poly.pdbx_seq_one_letter_code
_entity_poly.pdbx_strand_id
1 'polypeptide(L)'
;MYPIPFTQVFINDPFWSPRLNQNATTAIFHQWDQLEKSGCIQNFRMVAHQEDGFREGWFFADSDAYKWLDAAARVYATNHNEQIFTLMDSFIKLILLAQEEDGYLYTYNQIHFPNSRWQNLQIEHELYCHGHLIEAAVSHYQATGLTELLDAAQKLANLLLKTFLGAGAWATPGHEEIEIALIRLAQATTNPAYLDLAEQFLERRGRKGLFGLSILLENIRVNQRTAQRDKQREEYYQNHPDRKTQYKVPAHNASQKPPFAQARWMISAFSGKYFQQHKPIRQQNKPVGHAVRFAYLQTAAAKLAGMRAYTDLIPVLEKSWDNLVNKRMYVTGGIGSLPLLEGFGRDYELDPEFAYAETCAALGMMFWNWEMTQLTGKACYADLFEWQLYNASMVGIGLDGCSYLYNNPLASQNTVTRQEWYQIPCCPSNLSRTWANLGGYLYTCDEDQIWIHQYVGGHVSLGVETLIRLEVTSNLPWEGKVSIRVTPKQAENFKLHLRFPSWADQAILQINKEKPQTIYPDQQIGTQTASGYDPKDSFYHTIERTWHPNDLIEIEFSLPIRLLTTHPRVKSTQGKIAITRGPLVYCLEATDNPAVKLFDTVLDPTSLKPEHDPQLLGGITVINGLSKDGKSLKFIPYAFWANRESGDMTVYIPTA
;
A
#
# COMPACT_ATOMS: atom_id res chain seq x y z
N MET A 1 10.49 12.06 16.05
CA MET A 1 9.75 10.88 16.53
C MET A 1 10.13 9.62 15.77
N TYR A 2 10.20 8.51 16.51
CA TYR A 2 10.67 7.21 16.04
C TYR A 2 9.54 6.18 16.10
N PRO A 3 9.40 5.31 15.07
CA PRO A 3 8.37 4.30 15.03
C PRO A 3 8.72 3.15 15.96
N ILE A 4 7.70 2.54 16.55
CA ILE A 4 7.88 1.34 17.37
C ILE A 4 7.94 0.12 16.44
N PRO A 5 8.95 -0.76 16.56
CA PRO A 5 9.03 -1.95 15.73
C PRO A 5 7.76 -2.80 15.86
N PHE A 6 7.23 -3.27 14.73
CA PHE A 6 6.00 -4.08 14.71
C PHE A 6 6.12 -5.37 15.56
N THR A 7 7.33 -5.91 15.71
CA THR A 7 7.64 -7.08 16.55
C THR A 7 7.47 -6.82 18.06
N GLN A 8 7.40 -5.56 18.48
CA GLN A 8 7.18 -5.18 19.88
C GLN A 8 5.70 -4.90 20.19
N VAL A 9 4.84 -4.95 19.17
CA VAL A 9 3.43 -4.59 19.26
C VAL A 9 2.59 -5.85 19.09
N PHE A 10 1.84 -6.21 20.13
CA PHE A 10 0.91 -7.33 20.07
C PHE A 10 -0.49 -6.82 19.73
N ILE A 11 -1.03 -7.24 18.58
CA ILE A 11 -2.40 -6.89 18.16
C ILE A 11 -3.34 -7.99 18.63
N ASN A 12 -4.40 -7.58 19.33
CA ASN A 12 -5.49 -8.46 19.73
C ASN A 12 -6.82 -7.69 19.80
N ASP A 13 -7.56 -7.66 18.69
CA ASP A 13 -8.91 -7.10 18.63
C ASP A 13 -9.85 -7.92 17.73
N PRO A 14 -11.16 -7.65 17.76
CA PRO A 14 -12.13 -8.39 16.95
C PRO A 14 -12.03 -8.14 15.43
N PHE A 15 -11.32 -7.11 14.97
CA PHE A 15 -11.32 -6.71 13.56
C PHE A 15 -10.03 -7.13 12.85
N TRP A 16 -8.87 -6.71 13.35
CA TRP A 16 -7.57 -6.99 12.74
C TRP A 16 -7.05 -8.37 13.10
N SER A 17 -7.25 -8.90 14.30
CA SER A 17 -6.71 -10.23 14.64
C SER A 17 -7.17 -11.34 13.70
N PRO A 18 -8.47 -11.45 13.33
CA PRO A 18 -8.90 -12.47 12.37
C PRO A 18 -8.22 -12.31 11.00
N ARG A 19 -7.99 -11.08 10.54
CA ARG A 19 -7.35 -10.77 9.25
C ARG A 19 -5.86 -11.07 9.25
N LEU A 20 -5.17 -10.71 10.32
CA LEU A 20 -3.75 -11.03 10.51
C LEU A 20 -3.56 -12.55 10.61
N ASN A 21 -4.47 -13.25 11.31
CA ASN A 21 -4.48 -14.70 11.36
C ASN A 21 -4.72 -15.31 9.96
N GLN A 22 -5.74 -14.85 9.22
CA GLN A 22 -6.01 -15.32 7.86
C GLN A 22 -4.79 -15.14 6.93
N ASN A 23 -4.11 -14.00 7.06
CA ASN A 23 -2.87 -13.74 6.33
C ASN A 23 -1.78 -14.76 6.68
N ALA A 24 -1.61 -15.01 7.99
CA ALA A 24 -0.60 -15.90 8.56
C ALA A 24 -0.83 -17.39 8.32
N THR A 25 -2.08 -17.84 8.21
CA THR A 25 -2.44 -19.26 8.14
C THR A 25 -2.93 -19.69 6.76
N THR A 26 -3.27 -18.75 5.88
CA THR A 26 -3.91 -19.08 4.61
C THR A 26 -3.34 -18.28 3.45
N ALA A 27 -3.40 -16.94 3.48
CA ALA A 27 -3.00 -16.12 2.33
C ALA A 27 -1.53 -16.35 1.95
N ILE A 28 -0.64 -16.41 2.94
CA ILE A 28 0.80 -16.59 2.70
C ILE A 28 1.13 -17.93 2.01
N PHE A 29 0.39 -19.00 2.32
CA PHE A 29 0.59 -20.32 1.71
C PHE A 29 -0.05 -20.40 0.33
N HIS A 30 -1.23 -19.80 0.14
CA HIS A 30 -1.85 -19.65 -1.17
C HIS A 30 -0.93 -18.90 -2.14
N GLN A 31 -0.34 -17.80 -1.68
CA GLN A 31 0.62 -17.02 -2.49
C GLN A 31 1.82 -17.85 -2.91
N TRP A 32 2.41 -18.64 -2.00
CA TRP A 32 3.51 -19.55 -2.33
C TRP A 32 3.10 -20.56 -3.42
N ASP A 33 1.94 -21.21 -3.27
CA ASP A 33 1.42 -22.15 -4.25
C ASP A 33 1.19 -21.49 -5.62
N GLN A 34 0.71 -20.24 -5.67
CA GLN A 34 0.58 -19.51 -6.93
C GLN A 34 1.93 -19.13 -7.55
N LEU A 35 2.95 -18.83 -6.74
CA LEU A 35 4.31 -18.58 -7.24
C LEU A 35 4.95 -19.84 -7.84
N GLU A 36 4.67 -21.01 -7.27
CA GLU A 36 5.06 -22.30 -7.85
C GLU A 36 4.31 -22.57 -9.16
N LYS A 37 2.97 -22.47 -9.15
CA LYS A 37 2.11 -22.72 -10.32
C LYS A 37 2.39 -21.80 -11.50
N SER A 38 2.73 -20.54 -11.23
CA SER A 38 3.06 -19.54 -12.26
C SER A 38 4.47 -19.71 -12.85
N GLY A 39 5.30 -20.61 -12.31
CA GLY A 39 6.69 -20.80 -12.72
C GLY A 39 7.65 -19.74 -12.16
N CYS A 40 7.20 -18.86 -11.26
CA CYS A 40 8.05 -17.84 -10.67
C CYS A 40 9.22 -18.46 -9.89
N ILE A 41 8.96 -19.44 -9.02
CA ILE A 41 10.01 -20.13 -8.25
C ILE A 41 10.88 -21.01 -9.16
N GLN A 42 10.29 -21.62 -10.20
CA GLN A 42 11.02 -22.42 -11.19
C GLN A 42 12.12 -21.61 -11.89
N ASN A 43 11.90 -20.32 -12.16
CA ASN A 43 12.92 -19.44 -12.74
C ASN A 43 14.22 -19.42 -11.92
N PHE A 44 14.12 -19.46 -10.58
CA PHE A 44 15.28 -19.53 -9.70
C PHE A 44 15.94 -20.91 -9.72
N ARG A 45 15.15 -22.00 -9.78
CA ARG A 45 15.67 -23.38 -9.92
C ARG A 45 16.47 -23.56 -11.21
N MET A 46 16.03 -22.93 -12.30
CA MET A 46 16.75 -22.94 -13.58
C MET A 46 18.11 -22.26 -13.48
N VAL A 47 18.17 -21.06 -12.89
CA VAL A 47 19.43 -20.33 -12.69
C VAL A 47 20.36 -21.08 -11.74
N ALA A 48 19.82 -21.72 -10.70
CA ALA A 48 20.57 -22.56 -9.77
C ALA A 48 20.97 -23.94 -10.35
N HIS A 49 20.67 -24.23 -11.62
CA HIS A 49 20.92 -25.51 -12.29
C HIS A 49 20.31 -26.73 -11.58
N GLN A 50 19.19 -26.54 -10.88
CA GLN A 50 18.46 -27.60 -10.20
C GLN A 50 17.33 -28.18 -11.03
N GLU A 51 16.88 -27.45 -12.06
CA GLU A 51 15.77 -27.85 -12.91
C GLU A 51 15.94 -27.28 -14.33
N ASP A 52 15.60 -28.09 -15.34
CA ASP A 52 15.51 -27.62 -16.73
C ASP A 52 14.11 -27.09 -17.03
N GLY A 53 14.01 -25.99 -17.75
CA GLY A 53 12.71 -25.36 -18.01
C GLY A 53 12.77 -24.27 -19.08
N PHE A 54 11.65 -23.57 -19.22
CA PHE A 54 11.60 -22.27 -19.88
C PHE A 54 11.09 -21.24 -18.88
N ARG A 55 11.74 -20.07 -18.84
CA ARG A 55 11.40 -19.02 -17.89
C ARG A 55 9.99 -18.48 -18.15
N GLU A 56 9.15 -18.46 -17.14
CA GLU A 56 7.76 -17.96 -17.24
C GLU A 56 7.56 -16.61 -16.51
N GLY A 57 6.51 -15.90 -16.90
CA GLY A 57 6.15 -14.59 -16.35
C GLY A 57 6.87 -13.40 -16.99
N TRP A 58 6.52 -12.20 -16.51
CA TRP A 58 7.16 -10.96 -16.95
C TRP A 58 8.62 -10.87 -16.50
N PHE A 59 9.39 -9.97 -17.10
CA PHE A 59 10.80 -9.77 -16.75
C PHE A 59 10.97 -9.43 -15.26
N PHE A 60 9.99 -8.74 -14.62
CA PHE A 60 9.99 -8.44 -13.18
C PHE A 60 9.46 -9.56 -12.26
N ALA A 61 9.15 -10.76 -12.78
CA ALA A 61 8.49 -11.82 -11.99
C ALA A 61 9.26 -12.22 -10.72
N ASP A 62 10.60 -12.08 -10.72
CA ASP A 62 11.45 -12.33 -9.55
C ASP A 62 10.99 -11.53 -8.31
N SER A 63 10.49 -10.31 -8.53
CA SER A 63 9.97 -9.46 -7.45
C SER A 63 8.76 -10.02 -6.73
N ASP A 64 7.96 -10.87 -7.40
CA ASP A 64 6.77 -11.46 -6.79
C ASP A 64 7.17 -12.46 -5.69
N ALA A 65 8.23 -13.24 -5.95
CA ALA A 65 8.82 -14.15 -4.97
C ALA A 65 9.54 -13.40 -3.84
N TYR A 66 10.25 -12.31 -4.14
CA TYR A 66 10.88 -11.49 -3.09
C TYR A 66 9.86 -10.79 -2.19
N LYS A 67 8.77 -10.27 -2.74
CA LYS A 67 7.67 -9.69 -1.93
C LYS A 67 7.00 -10.74 -1.05
N TRP A 68 6.84 -11.96 -1.54
CA TRP A 68 6.36 -13.07 -0.71
C TRP A 68 7.33 -13.36 0.42
N LEU A 69 8.64 -13.40 0.17
CA LEU A 69 9.65 -13.62 1.20
C LEU A 69 9.68 -12.50 2.25
N ASP A 70 9.52 -11.24 1.84
CA ASP A 70 9.33 -10.09 2.75
C ASP A 70 8.07 -10.25 3.61
N ALA A 71 6.93 -10.63 2.99
CA ALA A 71 5.69 -10.90 3.71
C ALA A 71 5.84 -12.07 4.71
N ALA A 72 6.42 -13.18 4.27
CA ALA A 72 6.65 -14.38 5.07
C ALA A 72 7.53 -14.08 6.28
N ALA A 73 8.61 -13.31 6.10
CA ALA A 73 9.48 -12.89 7.19
C ALA A 73 8.72 -12.08 8.25
N ARG A 74 7.89 -11.12 7.84
CA ARG A 74 7.10 -10.30 8.78
C ARG A 74 6.02 -11.10 9.49
N VAL A 75 5.35 -11.99 8.78
CA VAL A 75 4.39 -12.91 9.36
C VAL A 75 5.09 -13.78 10.43
N TYR A 76 6.21 -14.40 10.06
CA TYR A 76 7.01 -15.23 10.96
C TYR A 76 7.45 -14.48 12.23
N ALA A 77 7.85 -13.21 12.09
CA ALA A 77 8.31 -12.39 13.22
C ALA A 77 7.26 -12.22 14.33
N THR A 78 5.97 -12.41 14.03
CA THR A 78 4.87 -12.30 14.99
C THR A 78 4.24 -13.63 15.39
N ASN A 79 4.25 -14.64 14.51
CA ASN A 79 3.54 -15.89 14.73
C ASN A 79 4.45 -17.12 14.97
N HIS A 80 5.74 -17.01 14.64
CA HIS A 80 6.73 -18.08 14.70
C HIS A 80 6.29 -19.41 14.06
N ASN A 81 5.58 -19.36 12.94
CA ASN A 81 5.12 -20.57 12.24
C ASN A 81 6.29 -21.29 11.53
N GLU A 82 6.65 -22.48 12.02
CA GLU A 82 7.74 -23.32 11.50
C GLU A 82 7.60 -23.70 10.01
N GLN A 83 6.37 -23.84 9.50
CA GLN A 83 6.16 -24.12 8.07
C GLN A 83 6.58 -22.93 7.20
N ILE A 84 6.30 -21.71 7.66
CA ILE A 84 6.74 -20.49 6.98
C ILE A 84 8.26 -20.40 7.03
N PHE A 85 8.88 -20.67 8.19
CA PHE A 85 10.33 -20.71 8.32
C PHE A 85 10.97 -21.70 7.34
N THR A 86 10.43 -22.91 7.24
CA THR A 86 10.93 -23.96 6.33
C THR A 86 10.84 -23.54 4.87
N LEU A 87 9.74 -22.92 4.45
CA LEU A 87 9.58 -22.40 3.10
C LEU A 87 10.57 -21.25 2.81
N MET A 88 10.72 -20.31 3.74
CA MET A 88 11.68 -19.22 3.64
C MET A 88 13.11 -19.75 3.51
N ASP A 89 13.55 -20.63 4.42
CA ASP A 89 14.89 -21.22 4.42
C ASP A 89 15.18 -21.96 3.11
N SER A 90 14.20 -22.74 2.62
CA SER A 90 14.32 -23.42 1.32
C SER A 90 14.48 -22.44 0.16
N PHE A 91 13.69 -21.36 0.13
CA PHE A 91 13.79 -20.36 -0.91
C PHE A 91 15.07 -19.51 -0.82
N ILE A 92 15.51 -19.18 0.39
CA ILE A 92 16.77 -18.47 0.63
C ILE A 92 17.95 -19.28 0.12
N LYS A 93 18.01 -20.58 0.44
CA LYS A 93 19.04 -21.48 -0.12
C LYS A 93 19.04 -21.48 -1.64
N LEU A 94 17.87 -21.45 -2.26
CA LEU A 94 17.75 -21.34 -3.70
C LEU A 94 18.25 -19.99 -4.25
N ILE A 95 17.92 -18.87 -3.59
CA ILE A 95 18.45 -17.53 -3.90
C ILE A 95 19.98 -17.52 -3.85
N LEU A 96 20.56 -18.10 -2.80
CA LEU A 96 22.02 -18.16 -2.63
C LEU A 96 22.71 -18.96 -3.75
N LEU A 97 22.06 -20.00 -4.26
CA LEU A 97 22.57 -20.79 -5.39
C LEU A 97 22.37 -20.09 -6.74
N ALA A 98 21.29 -19.32 -6.89
CA ALA A 98 20.99 -18.59 -8.12
C ALA A 98 21.80 -17.28 -8.26
N GLN A 99 22.28 -16.71 -7.15
CA GLN A 99 23.08 -15.48 -7.15
C GLN A 99 24.46 -15.73 -7.76
N GLU A 100 24.86 -14.89 -8.73
CA GLU A 100 26.20 -14.95 -9.31
C GLU A 100 27.28 -14.53 -8.30
N GLU A 101 28.53 -14.91 -8.55
CA GLU A 101 29.67 -14.66 -7.64
C GLU A 101 29.84 -13.18 -7.27
N ASP A 102 29.55 -12.27 -8.21
CA ASP A 102 29.64 -10.83 -7.99
C ASP A 102 28.41 -10.21 -7.30
N GLY A 103 27.42 -11.03 -6.94
CA GLY A 103 26.21 -10.62 -6.24
C GLY A 103 24.99 -10.37 -7.13
N TYR A 104 25.13 -10.47 -8.46
CA TYR A 104 24.02 -10.25 -9.38
C TYR A 104 22.97 -11.36 -9.30
N LEU A 105 21.68 -10.99 -9.28
CA LEU A 105 20.57 -11.95 -9.32
C LEU A 105 19.35 -11.35 -10.03
N TYR A 106 19.17 -11.75 -11.29
CA TYR A 106 18.01 -11.40 -12.09
C TYR A 106 17.79 -12.44 -13.17
N THR A 107 16.82 -13.33 -12.94
CA THR A 107 16.64 -14.58 -13.70
C THR A 107 16.38 -14.32 -15.18
N TYR A 108 15.71 -13.22 -15.52
CA TYR A 108 15.40 -12.86 -16.89
C TYR A 108 16.66 -12.67 -17.74
N ASN A 109 17.64 -11.92 -17.21
CA ASN A 109 18.92 -11.74 -17.90
C ASN A 109 19.78 -12.99 -17.79
N GLN A 110 19.87 -13.63 -16.62
CA GLN A 110 20.71 -14.83 -16.45
C GLN A 110 20.31 -15.96 -17.42
N ILE A 111 19.01 -16.12 -17.70
CA ILE A 111 18.50 -17.16 -18.60
C ILE A 111 18.56 -16.73 -20.07
N HIS A 112 18.01 -15.55 -20.41
CA HIS A 112 17.83 -15.19 -21.82
C HIS A 112 18.95 -14.32 -22.39
N PHE A 113 19.63 -13.54 -21.55
CA PHE A 113 20.58 -12.50 -21.97
C PHE A 113 21.78 -12.35 -21.01
N PRO A 114 22.56 -13.42 -20.74
CA PRO A 114 23.54 -13.47 -19.65
C PRO A 114 24.63 -12.39 -19.73
N ASN A 115 24.88 -11.84 -20.92
CA ASN A 115 25.87 -10.80 -21.16
C ASN A 115 25.27 -9.38 -21.25
N SER A 116 24.02 -9.18 -20.84
CA SER A 116 23.28 -7.92 -21.06
C SER A 116 22.64 -7.39 -19.78
N ARG A 117 23.48 -6.98 -18.82
CA ARG A 117 23.08 -6.27 -17.60
C ARG A 117 22.93 -4.77 -17.83
N TRP A 118 22.01 -4.13 -17.11
CA TRP A 118 21.84 -2.67 -17.00
C TRP A 118 21.51 -1.92 -18.30
N GLN A 119 20.97 -2.59 -19.33
CA GLN A 119 20.79 -1.98 -20.65
C GLN A 119 19.47 -1.20 -20.80
N ASN A 120 18.40 -1.67 -20.15
CA ASN A 120 17.04 -1.18 -20.30
C ASN A 120 16.44 -0.78 -18.94
N LEU A 121 17.22 -0.03 -18.15
CA LEU A 121 16.88 0.34 -16.79
C LEU A 121 15.54 1.07 -16.66
N GLN A 122 15.02 1.70 -17.73
CA GLN A 122 13.70 2.34 -17.66
C GLN A 122 12.53 1.35 -17.77
N ILE A 123 12.74 0.18 -18.38
CA ILE A 123 11.65 -0.72 -18.77
C ILE A 123 11.78 -2.11 -18.14
N GLU A 124 12.97 -2.72 -18.09
CA GLU A 124 13.14 -4.13 -17.71
C GLU A 124 13.35 -4.36 -16.20
N HIS A 125 13.12 -3.36 -15.33
CA HIS A 125 12.97 -3.54 -13.86
C HIS A 125 14.10 -4.27 -13.09
N GLU A 126 15.32 -4.35 -13.64
CA GLU A 126 16.48 -4.98 -12.96
C GLU A 126 16.67 -4.42 -11.53
N LEU A 127 16.77 -3.10 -11.39
CA LEU A 127 16.95 -2.44 -10.09
C LEU A 127 15.71 -2.57 -9.18
N TYR A 128 14.52 -2.70 -9.74
CA TYR A 128 13.28 -2.88 -8.98
C TYR A 128 13.23 -4.28 -8.33
N CYS A 129 13.59 -5.33 -9.08
CA CYS A 129 13.72 -6.67 -8.52
C CYS A 129 14.81 -6.73 -7.44
N HIS A 130 15.96 -6.09 -7.68
CA HIS A 130 17.03 -5.98 -6.69
C HIS A 130 16.58 -5.25 -5.41
N GLY A 131 15.78 -4.19 -5.54
CA GLY A 131 15.24 -3.48 -4.39
C GLY A 131 14.33 -4.37 -3.53
N HIS A 132 13.41 -5.11 -4.16
CA HIS A 132 12.56 -6.04 -3.43
C HIS A 132 13.33 -7.21 -2.78
N LEU A 133 14.41 -7.70 -3.40
CA LEU A 133 15.29 -8.68 -2.75
C LEU A 133 15.96 -8.10 -1.50
N ILE A 134 16.46 -6.87 -1.58
CA ILE A 134 17.06 -6.17 -0.44
C ILE A 134 16.03 -5.94 0.67
N GLU A 135 14.79 -5.53 0.36
CA GLU A 135 13.72 -5.39 1.35
C GLU A 135 13.41 -6.72 2.05
N ALA A 136 13.29 -7.81 1.29
CA ALA A 136 13.08 -9.15 1.83
C ALA A 136 14.22 -9.58 2.76
N ALA A 137 15.46 -9.30 2.38
CA ALA A 137 16.65 -9.58 3.19
C ALA A 137 16.65 -8.83 4.53
N VAL A 138 16.33 -7.54 4.51
CA VAL A 138 16.23 -6.74 5.74
C VAL A 138 15.12 -7.25 6.63
N SER A 139 13.93 -7.53 6.08
CA SER A 139 12.82 -8.08 6.87
C SER A 139 13.13 -9.45 7.46
N HIS A 140 13.77 -10.33 6.69
CA HIS A 140 14.20 -11.64 7.19
C HIS A 140 15.18 -11.50 8.35
N TYR A 141 16.21 -10.67 8.20
CA TYR A 141 17.17 -10.41 9.27
C TYR A 141 16.50 -9.86 10.53
N GLN A 142 15.57 -8.90 10.38
CA GLN A 142 14.80 -8.35 11.51
C GLN A 142 13.90 -9.39 12.20
N ALA A 143 13.39 -10.37 11.45
CA ALA A 143 12.51 -11.40 11.95
C ALA A 143 13.23 -12.56 12.64
N THR A 144 14.41 -12.95 12.14
CA THR A 144 15.09 -14.19 12.55
C THR A 144 16.46 -13.97 13.18
N GLY A 145 17.08 -12.82 12.96
CA GLY A 145 18.48 -12.55 13.31
C GLY A 145 19.51 -13.24 12.41
N LEU A 146 19.08 -14.04 11.44
CA LEU A 146 19.93 -14.78 10.49
C LEU A 146 20.43 -13.87 9.37
N THR A 147 21.71 -13.99 8.99
CA THR A 147 22.38 -13.04 8.10
C THR A 147 22.56 -13.52 6.68
N GLU A 148 22.32 -14.78 6.35
CA GLU A 148 22.68 -15.39 5.07
C GLU A 148 22.05 -14.63 3.89
N LEU A 149 20.77 -14.30 3.99
CA LEU A 149 20.07 -13.50 2.98
C LEU A 149 20.51 -12.02 3.01
N LEU A 150 20.81 -11.47 4.20
CA LEU A 150 21.34 -10.11 4.34
C LEU A 150 22.71 -9.97 3.68
N ASP A 151 23.57 -10.97 3.81
CA ASP A 151 24.90 -11.02 3.21
C ASP A 151 24.79 -11.12 1.68
N ALA A 152 23.84 -11.90 1.16
CA ALA A 152 23.52 -11.94 -0.27
C ALA A 152 23.04 -10.56 -0.79
N ALA A 153 22.17 -9.89 -0.04
CA ALA A 153 21.71 -8.54 -0.37
C ALA A 153 22.85 -7.50 -0.32
N GLN A 154 23.78 -7.63 0.63
CA GLN A 154 24.97 -6.77 0.70
C GLN A 154 25.92 -7.02 -0.49
N LYS A 155 26.13 -8.27 -0.91
CA LYS A 155 26.91 -8.57 -2.14
C LYS A 155 26.29 -7.88 -3.35
N LEU A 156 24.97 -8.01 -3.53
CA LEU A 156 24.24 -7.31 -4.58
C LEU A 156 24.38 -5.78 -4.46
N ALA A 157 24.16 -5.21 -3.29
CA ALA A 157 24.28 -3.77 -3.07
C ALA A 157 25.71 -3.26 -3.35
N ASN A 158 26.74 -4.03 -3.01
CA ASN A 158 28.14 -3.71 -3.33
C ASN A 158 28.40 -3.71 -4.84
N LEU A 159 27.80 -4.64 -5.59
CA LEU A 159 27.81 -4.59 -7.05
C LEU A 159 27.15 -3.31 -7.57
N LEU A 160 26.02 -2.92 -6.99
CA LEU A 160 25.34 -1.67 -7.36
C LEU A 160 26.19 -0.44 -7.04
N LEU A 161 26.87 -0.40 -5.89
CA LEU A 161 27.82 0.67 -5.56
C LEU A 161 28.92 0.77 -6.61
N LYS A 162 29.58 -0.35 -6.93
CA LYS A 162 30.64 -0.42 -7.94
C LYS A 162 30.16 0.03 -9.32
N THR A 163 28.92 -0.27 -9.67
CA THR A 163 28.36 -0.03 -11.01
C THR A 163 27.80 1.39 -11.16
N PHE A 164 27.12 1.89 -10.12
CA PHE A 164 26.26 3.06 -10.22
C PHE A 164 26.70 4.25 -9.39
N LEU A 165 27.47 4.09 -8.31
CA LEU A 165 27.92 5.24 -7.53
C LEU A 165 28.86 6.11 -8.38
N GLY A 166 28.58 7.41 -8.46
CA GLY A 166 29.24 8.35 -9.36
C GLY A 166 28.64 8.41 -10.77
N ALA A 167 27.70 7.53 -11.14
CA ALA A 167 27.07 7.53 -12.45
C ALA A 167 26.13 8.73 -12.67
N GLY A 168 25.90 9.05 -13.94
CA GLY A 168 25.00 10.12 -14.37
C GLY A 168 23.52 9.72 -14.39
N ALA A 169 22.66 10.66 -14.80
CA ALA A 169 21.20 10.48 -14.84
C ALA A 169 20.68 9.39 -15.79
N TRP A 170 21.54 8.84 -16.65
CA TRP A 170 21.17 7.71 -17.52
C TRP A 170 21.07 6.38 -16.76
N ALA A 171 21.60 6.31 -15.55
CA ALA A 171 21.70 5.09 -14.77
C ALA A 171 20.65 4.95 -13.66
N THR A 172 19.62 5.79 -13.67
CA THR A 172 18.51 5.74 -12.68
C THR A 172 17.46 4.69 -13.06
N PRO A 173 16.74 4.08 -12.11
CA PRO A 173 15.69 3.10 -12.42
C PRO A 173 14.44 3.74 -13.02
N GLY A 174 13.76 3.02 -13.91
CA GLY A 174 12.44 3.43 -14.45
C GLY A 174 11.26 3.10 -13.56
N HIS A 175 11.43 2.18 -12.60
CA HIS A 175 10.48 1.96 -11.52
C HIS A 175 11.22 2.08 -10.21
N GLU A 176 10.81 3.04 -9.39
CA GLU A 176 11.30 3.30 -8.05
C GLU A 176 11.04 2.10 -7.15
N GLU A 177 11.97 1.82 -6.25
CA GLU A 177 11.91 0.77 -5.20
C GLU A 177 13.30 0.65 -4.57
N ILE A 178 14.35 0.58 -5.41
CA ILE A 178 15.74 0.42 -4.98
C ILE A 178 16.19 1.52 -4.03
N GLU A 179 15.66 2.74 -4.19
CA GLU A 179 15.95 3.86 -3.31
C GLU A 179 15.46 3.58 -1.87
N ILE A 180 14.23 3.06 -1.71
CA ILE A 180 13.69 2.66 -0.40
C ILE A 180 14.54 1.53 0.19
N ALA A 181 14.82 0.51 -0.62
CA ALA A 181 15.52 -0.68 -0.19
C ALA A 181 16.96 -0.39 0.28
N LEU A 182 17.71 0.46 -0.44
CA LEU A 182 19.06 0.87 -0.05
C LEU A 182 19.06 1.70 1.23
N ILE A 183 18.08 2.58 1.44
CA ILE A 183 17.92 3.31 2.69
C ILE A 183 17.72 2.34 3.85
N ARG A 184 16.84 1.35 3.70
CA ARG A 184 16.60 0.32 4.72
C ARG A 184 17.82 -0.55 4.97
N LEU A 185 18.57 -0.92 3.94
CA LEU A 185 19.80 -1.68 4.07
C LEU A 185 20.87 -0.88 4.82
N ALA A 186 20.98 0.42 4.56
CA ALA A 186 21.86 1.32 5.31
C ALA A 186 21.51 1.35 6.80
N GLN A 187 20.22 1.36 7.15
CA GLN A 187 19.76 1.28 8.54
C GLN A 187 20.11 -0.08 9.18
N ALA A 188 19.95 -1.19 8.45
CA ALA A 188 20.20 -2.53 8.97
C ALA A 188 21.70 -2.88 9.11
N THR A 189 22.56 -2.28 8.27
CA THR A 189 24.00 -2.63 8.20
C THR A 189 24.92 -1.51 8.69
N THR A 190 24.40 -0.31 8.93
CA THR A 190 25.14 0.91 9.26
C THR A 190 26.16 1.35 8.20
N ASN A 191 26.08 0.83 6.97
CA ASN A 191 26.96 1.23 5.87
C ASN A 191 26.40 2.49 5.15
N PRO A 192 27.08 3.66 5.26
CA PRO A 192 26.58 4.90 4.69
C PRO A 192 26.60 4.93 3.15
N ALA A 193 27.43 4.11 2.50
CA ALA A 193 27.54 4.10 1.05
C ALA A 193 26.22 3.70 0.35
N TYR A 194 25.44 2.81 0.97
CA TYR A 194 24.11 2.45 0.45
C TYR A 194 23.16 3.65 0.48
N LEU A 195 23.22 4.47 1.53
CA LEU A 195 22.45 5.70 1.63
C LEU A 195 22.90 6.74 0.58
N ASP A 196 24.21 6.87 0.34
CA ASP A 196 24.77 7.75 -0.70
C ASP A 196 24.26 7.35 -2.10
N LEU A 197 24.19 6.04 -2.40
CA LEU A 197 23.66 5.57 -3.67
C LEU A 197 22.15 5.81 -3.81
N ALA A 198 21.37 5.58 -2.75
CA ALA A 198 19.93 5.86 -2.75
C ALA A 198 19.66 7.35 -3.02
N GLU A 199 20.38 8.22 -2.32
CA GLU A 199 20.35 9.66 -2.52
C GLU A 199 20.72 10.06 -3.95
N GLN A 200 21.78 9.45 -4.50
CA GLN A 200 22.18 9.70 -5.88
C GLN A 200 21.05 9.32 -6.86
N PHE A 201 20.42 8.16 -6.72
CA PHE A 201 19.32 7.76 -7.60
C PHE A 201 18.17 8.78 -7.57
N LEU A 202 17.80 9.27 -6.39
CA LEU A 202 16.78 10.31 -6.22
C LEU A 202 17.19 11.64 -6.86
N GLU A 203 18.40 12.12 -6.59
CA GLU A 203 18.87 13.44 -7.05
C GLU A 203 19.19 13.47 -8.54
N ARG A 204 19.57 12.33 -9.14
CA ARG A 204 19.82 12.20 -10.58
C ARG A 204 18.54 12.06 -11.40
N ARG A 205 17.43 11.64 -10.78
CA ARG A 205 16.12 11.55 -11.45
C ARG A 205 15.72 12.90 -12.02
N GLY A 206 15.14 12.90 -13.22
CA GLY A 206 14.66 14.11 -13.87
C GLY A 206 15.73 14.96 -14.57
N ARG A 207 16.97 14.44 -14.69
CA ARG A 207 18.10 15.14 -15.31
C ARG A 207 18.60 14.47 -16.60
N LYS A 208 17.88 13.47 -17.12
CA LYS A 208 18.19 12.78 -18.39
C LYS A 208 17.76 13.66 -19.58
N GLY A 209 18.71 14.17 -20.33
CA GLY A 209 18.44 14.90 -21.58
C GLY A 209 17.80 13.99 -22.64
N LEU A 210 16.91 14.54 -23.47
CA LEU A 210 16.23 13.80 -24.55
C LEU A 210 15.52 12.52 -24.07
N PHE A 211 14.91 12.56 -22.88
CA PHE A 211 14.28 11.40 -22.24
C PHE A 211 13.35 10.61 -23.18
N GLY A 212 12.47 11.29 -23.92
CA GLY A 212 11.55 10.65 -24.85
C GLY A 212 12.26 9.82 -25.94
N LEU A 213 13.36 10.34 -26.51
CA LEU A 213 14.16 9.57 -27.48
C LEU A 213 14.80 8.35 -26.83
N SER A 214 15.28 8.48 -25.59
CA SER A 214 15.83 7.33 -24.85
C SER A 214 14.80 6.23 -24.63
N ILE A 215 13.55 6.59 -24.31
CA ILE A 215 12.46 5.62 -24.16
C ILE A 215 12.11 4.97 -25.50
N LEU A 216 12.13 5.70 -26.61
CA LEU A 216 11.94 5.10 -27.93
C LEU A 216 13.01 4.03 -28.21
N LEU A 217 14.27 4.35 -27.98
CA LEU A 217 15.40 3.44 -28.21
C LEU A 217 15.39 2.24 -27.26
N GLU A 218 15.03 2.43 -25.99
CA GLU A 218 14.82 1.34 -25.04
C GLU A 218 13.66 0.44 -25.46
N ASN A 219 12.51 0.99 -25.90
CA ASN A 219 11.41 0.17 -26.40
C ASN A 219 11.80 -0.67 -27.63
N ILE A 220 12.59 -0.12 -28.56
CA ILE A 220 13.08 -0.88 -29.72
C ILE A 220 13.90 -2.09 -29.23
N ARG A 221 14.83 -1.88 -28.29
CA ARG A 221 15.66 -2.96 -27.73
C ARG A 221 14.84 -3.99 -26.96
N VAL A 222 13.90 -3.55 -26.13
CA VAL A 222 12.99 -4.44 -25.37
C VAL A 222 12.10 -5.24 -26.30
N ASN A 223 11.57 -4.64 -27.37
CA ASN A 223 10.76 -5.37 -28.36
C ASN A 223 11.58 -6.42 -29.10
N GLN A 224 12.84 -6.12 -29.45
CA GLN A 224 13.75 -7.10 -30.05
C GLN A 224 14.05 -8.26 -29.09
N ARG A 225 14.35 -7.97 -27.82
CA ARG A 225 14.58 -8.99 -26.79
C ARG A 225 13.33 -9.83 -26.52
N THR A 226 12.16 -9.20 -26.48
CA THR A 226 10.87 -9.90 -26.34
C THR A 226 10.63 -10.85 -27.50
N ALA A 227 10.83 -10.40 -28.75
CA ALA A 227 10.69 -11.26 -29.93
C ALA A 227 11.70 -12.42 -29.93
N GLN A 228 12.94 -12.18 -29.50
CA GLN A 228 13.94 -13.24 -29.34
C GLN A 228 13.50 -14.28 -28.31
N ARG A 229 13.04 -13.84 -27.14
CA ARG A 229 12.49 -14.71 -26.08
C ARG A 229 11.30 -15.51 -26.59
N ASP A 230 10.37 -14.87 -27.30
CA ASP A 230 9.16 -15.53 -27.81
C ASP A 230 9.51 -16.62 -28.83
N LYS A 231 10.50 -16.36 -29.68
CA LYS A 231 11.05 -17.40 -30.58
C LYS A 231 11.69 -18.55 -29.80
N GLN A 232 12.51 -18.26 -28.78
CA GLN A 232 13.10 -19.30 -27.92
C GLN A 232 12.00 -20.13 -27.22
N ARG A 233 10.90 -19.49 -26.82
CA ARG A 233 9.75 -20.13 -26.19
C ARG A 233 9.04 -21.09 -27.14
N GLU A 234 8.79 -20.64 -28.36
CA GLU A 234 8.18 -21.45 -29.41
C GLU A 234 9.05 -22.68 -29.72
N GLU A 235 10.36 -22.49 -29.93
CA GLU A 235 11.32 -23.57 -30.17
C GLU A 235 11.38 -24.55 -28.99
N TYR A 236 11.41 -24.05 -27.74
CA TYR A 236 11.45 -24.90 -26.56
C TYR A 236 10.21 -25.80 -26.46
N TYR A 237 9.00 -25.25 -26.62
CA TYR A 237 7.77 -26.03 -26.50
C TYR A 237 7.42 -26.87 -27.73
N GLN A 238 8.01 -26.58 -28.89
CA GLN A 238 7.99 -27.50 -30.03
C GLN A 238 8.79 -28.77 -29.70
N ASN A 239 9.92 -28.63 -29.02
CA ASN A 239 10.79 -29.75 -28.62
C ASN A 239 10.32 -30.45 -27.32
N HIS A 240 9.56 -29.76 -26.48
CA HIS A 240 9.06 -30.27 -25.18
C HIS A 240 7.55 -30.01 -25.03
N PRO A 241 6.69 -30.63 -25.87
CA PRO A 241 5.25 -30.35 -25.87
C PRO A 241 4.55 -30.75 -24.56
N ASP A 242 5.07 -31.75 -23.87
CA ASP A 242 4.62 -32.23 -22.56
C ASP A 242 4.90 -31.22 -21.43
N ARG A 243 5.90 -30.35 -21.59
CA ARG A 243 6.29 -29.33 -20.61
C ARG A 243 5.53 -28.00 -20.76
N LYS A 244 4.66 -27.88 -21.76
CA LYS A 244 3.86 -26.67 -21.94
C LYS A 244 2.87 -26.55 -20.79
N THR A 245 3.10 -25.57 -19.91
CA THR A 245 2.24 -25.30 -18.76
C THR A 245 0.78 -25.13 -19.20
N GLN A 246 -0.11 -25.89 -18.57
CA GLN A 246 -1.56 -25.74 -18.72
C GLN A 246 -2.12 -24.63 -17.82
N TYR A 247 -1.34 -24.19 -16.83
CA TYR A 247 -1.75 -23.19 -15.86
C TYR A 247 -1.80 -21.80 -16.52
N LYS A 248 -3.01 -21.29 -16.72
CA LYS A 248 -3.24 -19.96 -17.30
C LYS A 248 -3.55 -18.98 -16.18
N VAL A 249 -2.62 -18.07 -15.93
CA VAL A 249 -2.85 -17.00 -14.96
C VAL A 249 -3.85 -15.99 -15.54
N PRO A 250 -4.89 -15.59 -14.80
CA PRO A 250 -5.84 -14.57 -15.24
C PRO A 250 -5.13 -13.25 -15.62
N ALA A 251 -5.64 -12.58 -16.64
CA ALA A 251 -5.26 -11.19 -16.90
C ALA A 251 -5.83 -10.27 -15.80
N HIS A 252 -5.39 -9.01 -15.76
CA HIS A 252 -5.99 -8.00 -14.88
C HIS A 252 -7.51 -7.91 -15.07
N ASN A 253 -8.22 -7.49 -14.03
CA ASN A 253 -9.66 -7.25 -14.16
C ASN A 253 -9.93 -6.21 -15.26
N ALA A 254 -11.08 -6.36 -15.91
CA ALA A 254 -11.51 -5.41 -16.91
C ALA A 254 -11.61 -4.01 -16.29
N SER A 255 -11.16 -3.01 -17.06
CA SER A 255 -11.28 -1.61 -16.68
C SER A 255 -11.80 -0.80 -17.86
N GLN A 256 -12.81 0.03 -17.61
CA GLN A 256 -13.27 0.98 -18.60
C GLN A 256 -12.19 2.05 -18.82
N LYS A 257 -11.97 2.44 -20.08
CA LYS A 257 -10.89 3.37 -20.44
C LYS A 257 -11.48 4.70 -20.89
N PRO A 258 -10.95 5.84 -20.42
CA PRO A 258 -11.37 7.13 -20.92
C PRO A 258 -10.95 7.31 -22.40
N PRO A 259 -11.58 8.24 -23.13
CA PRO A 259 -11.18 8.58 -24.50
C PRO A 259 -9.69 8.93 -24.61
N PHE A 260 -9.09 8.57 -25.74
CA PHE A 260 -7.68 8.83 -26.06
C PHE A 260 -6.66 8.24 -25.06
N ALA A 261 -7.02 7.20 -24.30
CA ALA A 261 -6.13 6.58 -23.30
C ALA A 261 -4.73 6.26 -23.85
N GLN A 262 -4.62 5.69 -25.04
CA GLN A 262 -3.34 5.35 -25.68
C GLN A 262 -2.46 6.58 -25.95
N ALA A 263 -3.05 7.64 -26.52
CA ALA A 263 -2.32 8.89 -26.76
C ALA A 263 -1.84 9.53 -25.45
N ARG A 264 -2.66 9.50 -24.40
CA ARG A 264 -2.29 10.00 -23.08
C ARG A 264 -1.15 9.21 -22.46
N TRP A 265 -1.17 7.88 -22.60
CA TRP A 265 -0.08 7.02 -22.16
C TRP A 265 1.22 7.37 -22.89
N MET A 266 1.19 7.47 -24.22
CA MET A 266 2.38 7.84 -25.01
C MET A 266 2.93 9.21 -24.61
N ILE A 267 2.09 10.23 -24.48
CA ILE A 267 2.52 11.57 -24.04
C ILE A 267 3.15 11.51 -22.64
N SER A 268 2.56 10.74 -21.72
CA SER A 268 3.10 10.58 -20.36
C SER A 268 4.45 9.87 -20.37
N ALA A 269 4.61 8.81 -21.15
CA ALA A 269 5.85 8.06 -21.29
C ALA A 269 6.95 8.92 -21.93
N PHE A 270 6.71 9.54 -23.09
CA PHE A 270 7.71 10.33 -23.81
C PHE A 270 8.07 11.64 -23.11
N SER A 271 7.18 12.23 -22.31
CA SER A 271 7.50 13.39 -21.46
C SER A 271 8.23 13.02 -20.17
N GLY A 272 8.44 11.73 -19.89
CA GLY A 272 9.05 11.25 -18.65
C GLY A 272 8.12 11.31 -17.43
N LYS A 273 6.86 11.70 -17.59
CA LYS A 273 5.91 11.74 -16.46
C LYS A 273 5.60 10.34 -15.95
N TYR A 274 5.41 9.36 -16.83
CA TYR A 274 5.11 7.97 -16.45
C TYR A 274 6.14 7.39 -15.47
N PHE A 275 7.42 7.72 -15.68
CA PHE A 275 8.58 7.27 -14.92
C PHE A 275 9.05 8.29 -13.87
N GLN A 276 8.33 9.40 -13.67
CA GLN A 276 8.72 10.50 -12.78
C GLN A 276 10.11 11.09 -13.11
N GLN A 277 10.50 11.02 -14.38
CA GLN A 277 11.76 11.53 -14.96
C GLN A 277 11.57 12.90 -15.66
N HIS A 278 10.39 13.49 -15.55
CA HIS A 278 10.07 14.75 -16.20
C HIS A 278 10.73 15.98 -15.54
N LYS A 279 11.10 15.90 -14.25
CA LYS A 279 11.73 16.97 -13.46
C LYS A 279 12.55 16.40 -12.29
N PRO A 280 13.56 17.12 -11.77
CA PRO A 280 14.23 16.75 -10.53
C PRO A 280 13.26 16.61 -9.35
N ILE A 281 13.52 15.68 -8.42
CA ILE A 281 12.62 15.37 -7.30
C ILE A 281 12.22 16.61 -6.49
N ARG A 282 13.19 17.50 -6.22
CA ARG A 282 12.98 18.78 -5.51
C ARG A 282 12.06 19.78 -6.23
N GLN A 283 11.66 19.47 -7.46
CA GLN A 283 10.74 20.29 -8.27
C GLN A 283 9.43 19.55 -8.61
N GLN A 284 9.24 18.32 -8.14
CA GLN A 284 8.04 17.51 -8.37
C GLN A 284 7.00 17.78 -7.29
N ASN A 285 6.23 18.85 -7.46
CA ASN A 285 5.17 19.26 -6.52
C ASN A 285 3.75 18.90 -6.98
N LYS A 286 3.64 17.97 -7.93
CA LYS A 286 2.36 17.53 -8.49
C LYS A 286 2.40 16.04 -8.84
N PRO A 287 1.42 15.23 -8.38
CA PRO A 287 1.33 13.82 -8.72
C PRO A 287 1.10 13.63 -10.23
N VAL A 288 1.96 12.87 -10.90
CA VAL A 288 1.85 12.55 -12.34
C VAL A 288 2.37 11.14 -12.62
N GLY A 289 1.99 10.60 -13.78
CA GLY A 289 2.49 9.30 -14.23
C GLY A 289 1.85 8.14 -13.51
N HIS A 290 2.57 7.02 -13.47
CA HIS A 290 2.16 5.80 -12.78
C HIS A 290 2.07 6.02 -11.27
N ALA A 291 1.01 5.50 -10.63
CA ALA A 291 0.70 5.81 -9.24
C ALA A 291 1.65 5.15 -8.24
N VAL A 292 1.97 3.86 -8.40
CA VAL A 292 2.91 3.13 -7.51
C VAL A 292 4.32 3.73 -7.55
N ARG A 293 4.91 3.84 -8.75
CA ARG A 293 6.17 4.56 -9.01
C ARG A 293 6.26 5.91 -8.29
N PHE A 294 5.25 6.75 -8.47
CA PHE A 294 5.16 8.03 -7.77
C PHE A 294 5.17 7.85 -6.25
N ALA A 295 4.33 6.97 -5.70
CA ALA A 295 4.24 6.80 -4.26
C ALA A 295 5.54 6.23 -3.64
N TYR A 296 6.22 5.31 -4.33
CA TYR A 296 7.51 4.77 -3.92
C TYR A 296 8.60 5.84 -3.98
N LEU A 297 8.60 6.68 -5.03
CA LEU A 297 9.49 7.83 -5.14
C LEU A 297 9.33 8.79 -3.94
N GLN A 298 8.09 9.13 -3.61
CA GLN A 298 7.79 10.03 -2.50
C GLN A 298 8.15 9.41 -1.15
N THR A 299 7.92 8.09 -0.98
CA THR A 299 8.32 7.33 0.21
C THR A 299 9.84 7.41 0.40
N ALA A 300 10.62 7.09 -0.63
CA ALA A 300 12.08 7.17 -0.57
C ALA A 300 12.57 8.59 -0.25
N ALA A 301 11.96 9.61 -0.88
CA ALA A 301 12.31 11.01 -0.66
C ALA A 301 12.01 11.48 0.78
N ALA A 302 10.85 11.12 1.34
CA ALA A 302 10.51 11.44 2.73
C ALA A 302 11.45 10.75 3.72
N LYS A 303 11.73 9.47 3.48
CA LYS A 303 12.62 8.65 4.30
C LYS A 303 14.06 9.18 4.29
N LEU A 304 14.57 9.56 3.12
CA LEU A 304 15.88 10.20 2.98
C LEU A 304 15.92 11.57 3.67
N ALA A 305 14.85 12.37 3.56
CA ALA A 305 14.78 13.67 4.23
C ALA A 305 14.93 13.55 5.75
N GLY A 306 14.31 12.54 6.36
CA GLY A 306 14.49 12.22 7.78
C GLY A 306 15.93 11.81 8.11
N MET A 307 16.54 10.93 7.32
CA MET A 307 17.89 10.42 7.59
C MET A 307 19.02 11.44 7.36
N ARG A 308 18.84 12.37 6.41
CA ARG A 308 19.83 13.42 6.09
C ARG A 308 19.49 14.79 6.67
N ALA A 309 18.38 14.90 7.39
CA ALA A 309 17.82 16.17 7.86
C ALA A 309 17.61 17.21 6.73
N TYR A 310 17.16 16.76 5.55
CA TYR A 310 16.86 17.64 4.40
C TYR A 310 15.52 18.35 4.58
N THR A 311 15.54 19.42 5.37
CA THR A 311 14.38 20.26 5.68
C THR A 311 13.80 20.95 4.44
N ASP A 312 14.60 21.19 3.41
CA ASP A 312 14.16 21.84 2.16
C ASP A 312 13.32 20.93 1.25
N LEU A 313 13.38 19.60 1.45
CA LEU A 313 12.57 18.64 0.70
C LEU A 313 11.14 18.53 1.27
N ILE A 314 10.95 18.80 2.56
CA ILE A 314 9.65 18.68 3.25
C ILE A 314 8.56 19.51 2.55
N PRO A 315 8.73 20.83 2.28
CA PRO A 315 7.67 21.62 1.64
C PRO A 315 7.30 21.13 0.22
N VAL A 316 8.23 20.48 -0.48
CA VAL A 316 7.97 19.90 -1.81
C VAL A 316 7.06 18.68 -1.69
N LEU A 317 7.36 17.80 -0.74
CA LEU A 317 6.55 16.62 -0.43
C LEU A 317 5.15 17.03 0.06
N GLU A 318 5.06 17.99 0.99
CA GLU A 318 3.79 18.51 1.49
C GLU A 318 2.93 19.08 0.35
N LYS A 319 3.51 19.90 -0.53
CA LYS A 319 2.78 20.48 -1.66
C LYS A 319 2.30 19.42 -2.66
N SER A 320 3.10 18.38 -2.87
CA SER A 320 2.74 17.25 -3.72
C SER A 320 1.55 16.47 -3.12
N TRP A 321 1.62 16.21 -1.80
CA TRP A 321 0.58 15.53 -1.04
C TRP A 321 -0.72 16.35 -1.02
N ASP A 322 -0.63 17.66 -0.75
CA ASP A 322 -1.77 18.57 -0.80
C ASP A 322 -2.44 18.56 -2.17
N ASN A 323 -1.67 18.55 -3.26
CA ASN A 323 -2.26 18.46 -4.59
C ASN A 323 -3.01 17.15 -4.80
N LEU A 324 -2.45 16.04 -4.31
CA LEU A 324 -3.05 14.72 -4.39
C LEU A 324 -4.39 14.67 -3.66
N VAL A 325 -4.39 15.02 -2.37
CA VAL A 325 -5.59 14.99 -1.51
C VAL A 325 -6.66 15.93 -2.05
N ASN A 326 -6.29 17.16 -2.41
CA ASN A 326 -7.27 18.15 -2.85
C ASN A 326 -7.84 17.85 -4.25
N LYS A 327 -7.13 17.14 -5.13
CA LYS A 327 -7.48 17.12 -6.58
C LYS A 327 -7.47 15.76 -7.28
N ARG A 328 -6.80 14.74 -6.74
CA ARG A 328 -6.45 13.49 -7.48
C ARG A 328 -6.63 12.21 -6.67
N MET A 329 -7.38 12.26 -5.58
CA MET A 329 -7.67 11.11 -4.71
C MET A 329 -9.16 10.79 -4.72
N TYR A 330 -9.51 9.53 -4.88
CA TYR A 330 -10.89 9.05 -4.76
C TYR A 330 -11.34 9.07 -3.28
N VAL A 331 -12.66 9.02 -3.03
CA VAL A 331 -13.21 9.02 -1.66
C VAL A 331 -12.73 7.84 -0.82
N THR A 332 -12.34 6.72 -1.44
CA THR A 332 -11.77 5.55 -0.75
C THR A 332 -10.32 5.75 -0.31
N GLY A 333 -9.69 6.88 -0.67
CA GLY A 333 -8.24 7.08 -0.55
C GLY A 333 -7.43 6.47 -1.70
N GLY A 334 -8.08 5.78 -2.64
CA GLY A 334 -7.45 5.20 -3.82
C GLY A 334 -6.92 6.26 -4.78
N ILE A 335 -5.82 5.96 -5.48
CA ILE A 335 -5.18 6.87 -6.43
C ILE A 335 -4.92 6.20 -7.78
N GLY A 336 -4.96 6.99 -8.85
CA GLY A 336 -4.82 6.50 -10.22
C GLY A 336 -6.18 6.39 -10.92
N SER A 337 -6.45 7.34 -11.80
CA SER A 337 -7.73 7.48 -12.51
C SER A 337 -7.66 7.10 -13.99
N LEU A 338 -6.49 6.67 -14.47
CA LEU A 338 -6.27 6.25 -15.85
C LEU A 338 -5.79 4.79 -15.89
N PRO A 339 -6.64 3.83 -16.31
CA PRO A 339 -6.28 2.43 -16.26
C PRO A 339 -5.08 2.02 -17.10
N LEU A 340 -4.91 2.57 -18.30
CA LEU A 340 -3.75 2.24 -19.14
C LEU A 340 -2.44 2.82 -18.58
N LEU A 341 -2.51 3.92 -17.82
CA LEU A 341 -1.34 4.51 -17.17
C LEU A 341 -1.07 3.89 -15.80
N GLU A 342 -2.07 3.20 -15.24
CA GLU A 342 -2.09 2.77 -13.85
C GLU A 342 -1.79 3.95 -12.91
N GLY A 343 -2.37 5.11 -13.25
CA GLY A 343 -1.75 6.38 -12.90
C GLY A 343 -2.67 7.59 -12.94
N PHE A 344 -2.10 8.75 -12.65
CA PHE A 344 -2.85 9.97 -12.43
C PHE A 344 -3.42 10.58 -13.72
N GLY A 345 -4.70 10.96 -13.67
CA GLY A 345 -5.35 11.82 -14.65
C GLY A 345 -5.02 13.30 -14.49
N ARG A 346 -5.93 14.16 -14.98
CA ARG A 346 -5.95 15.60 -14.72
C ARG A 346 -6.51 15.88 -13.33
N ASP A 347 -6.37 17.12 -12.87
CA ASP A 347 -7.00 17.53 -11.61
C ASP A 347 -8.52 17.37 -11.75
N TYR A 348 -9.16 16.78 -10.74
CA TYR A 348 -10.59 16.47 -10.70
C TYR A 348 -11.07 15.43 -11.72
N GLU A 349 -10.17 14.72 -12.40
CA GLU A 349 -10.51 13.59 -13.27
C GLU A 349 -10.57 12.31 -12.43
N LEU A 350 -11.71 12.12 -11.76
CA LEU A 350 -11.96 11.05 -10.79
C LEU A 350 -13.28 10.34 -11.11
N ASP A 351 -13.41 9.89 -12.36
CA ASP A 351 -14.58 9.11 -12.76
C ASP A 351 -14.60 7.76 -12.02
N PRO A 352 -15.69 7.42 -11.29
CA PRO A 352 -15.81 6.14 -10.59
C PRO A 352 -15.73 4.91 -11.49
N GLU A 353 -16.15 5.01 -12.76
CA GLU A 353 -16.13 3.89 -13.70
C GLU A 353 -14.73 3.66 -14.30
N PHE A 354 -13.94 4.72 -14.46
CA PHE A 354 -12.55 4.65 -14.95
C PHE A 354 -11.52 4.48 -13.83
N ALA A 355 -11.95 4.42 -12.57
CA ALA A 355 -11.06 4.30 -11.44
C ALA A 355 -10.17 3.06 -11.59
N TYR A 356 -8.85 3.31 -11.67
CA TYR A 356 -7.88 2.23 -11.57
C TYR A 356 -7.64 1.91 -10.10
N ALA A 357 -7.27 2.94 -9.31
CA ALA A 357 -7.17 2.85 -7.86
C ALA A 357 -6.48 1.56 -7.39
N GLU A 358 -5.31 1.29 -7.97
CA GLU A 358 -4.58 0.04 -7.76
C GLU A 358 -4.28 -0.20 -6.27
N THR A 359 -4.40 -1.45 -5.82
CA THR A 359 -4.10 -1.80 -4.44
C THR A 359 -2.66 -1.44 -4.05
N CYS A 360 -1.65 -1.73 -4.88
CA CYS A 360 -0.27 -1.31 -4.62
C CYS A 360 -0.10 0.20 -4.54
N ALA A 361 -0.92 0.98 -5.25
CA ALA A 361 -0.83 2.44 -5.19
C ALA A 361 -1.40 2.97 -3.87
N ALA A 362 -2.45 2.35 -3.33
CA ALA A 362 -2.91 2.63 -1.97
C ALA A 362 -1.83 2.29 -0.93
N LEU A 363 -1.19 1.13 -1.06
CA LEU A 363 -0.10 0.71 -0.15
C LEU A 363 1.12 1.64 -0.22
N GLY A 364 1.56 2.02 -1.41
CA GLY A 364 2.64 2.99 -1.57
C GLY A 364 2.31 4.35 -0.96
N MET A 365 1.05 4.80 -1.07
CA MET A 365 0.59 6.02 -0.41
C MET A 365 0.59 5.88 1.12
N MET A 366 0.20 4.73 1.65
CA MET A 366 0.28 4.45 3.09
C MET A 366 1.74 4.52 3.57
N PHE A 367 2.70 3.96 2.83
CA PHE A 367 4.12 4.09 3.19
C PHE A 367 4.58 5.55 3.19
N TRP A 368 4.22 6.32 2.17
CA TRP A 368 4.57 7.74 2.12
C TRP A 368 3.92 8.54 3.26
N ASN A 369 2.63 8.30 3.54
CA ASN A 369 1.92 8.91 4.67
C ASN A 369 2.60 8.58 6.00
N TRP A 370 3.08 7.35 6.18
CA TRP A 370 3.78 6.98 7.40
C TRP A 370 5.13 7.70 7.55
N GLU A 371 5.91 7.81 6.48
CA GLU A 371 7.17 8.57 6.49
C GLU A 371 6.90 10.08 6.73
N MET A 372 5.85 10.65 6.12
CA MET A 372 5.44 12.04 6.37
C MET A 372 4.93 12.27 7.79
N THR A 373 4.25 11.27 8.38
CA THR A 373 3.83 11.30 9.78
C THR A 373 5.09 11.51 10.62
N GLN A 374 6.05 10.57 10.58
CA GLN A 374 7.31 10.61 11.34
C GLN A 374 8.10 11.90 11.12
N LEU A 375 8.17 12.40 9.88
CA LEU A 375 8.95 13.57 9.51
C LEU A 375 8.35 14.90 10.00
N THR A 376 7.03 14.99 10.12
CA THR A 376 6.35 16.28 10.37
C THR A 376 5.57 16.35 11.68
N GLY A 377 5.25 15.22 12.31
CA GLY A 377 4.37 15.19 13.48
C GLY A 377 2.90 15.53 13.18
N LYS A 378 2.48 15.65 11.92
CA LYS A 378 1.12 16.05 11.55
C LYS A 378 0.16 14.85 11.50
N ALA A 379 -1.01 15.01 12.12
CA ALA A 379 -2.02 13.94 12.22
C ALA A 379 -2.64 13.57 10.86
N CYS A 380 -2.74 14.51 9.93
CA CYS A 380 -3.38 14.32 8.63
C CYS A 380 -2.78 13.18 7.79
N TYR A 381 -1.48 12.93 7.93
CA TYR A 381 -0.84 11.81 7.26
C TYR A 381 -1.25 10.47 7.88
N ALA A 382 -1.27 10.39 9.22
CA ALA A 382 -1.69 9.18 9.93
C ALA A 382 -3.20 8.91 9.79
N ASP A 383 -3.99 9.98 9.65
CA ASP A 383 -5.42 9.91 9.37
C ASP A 383 -5.70 9.37 7.96
N LEU A 384 -4.99 9.89 6.95
CA LEU A 384 -5.11 9.35 5.60
C LEU A 384 -4.58 7.90 5.50
N PHE A 385 -3.56 7.55 6.29
CA PHE A 385 -3.13 6.15 6.43
C PHE A 385 -4.28 5.26 6.92
N GLU A 386 -4.99 5.66 8.00
CA GLU A 386 -6.16 4.91 8.51
C GLU A 386 -7.21 4.76 7.42
N TRP A 387 -7.57 5.87 6.78
CA TRP A 387 -8.60 5.88 5.76
C TRP A 387 -8.28 4.95 4.59
N GLN A 388 -7.03 4.92 4.13
CA GLN A 388 -6.58 4.02 3.08
C GLN A 388 -6.52 2.56 3.56
N LEU A 389 -6.06 2.31 4.79
CA LEU A 389 -5.99 0.99 5.39
C LEU A 389 -7.38 0.31 5.40
N TYR A 390 -8.41 1.02 5.87
CA TYR A 390 -9.77 0.48 6.00
C TYR A 390 -10.59 0.50 4.70
N ASN A 391 -10.10 1.14 3.64
CA ASN A 391 -10.79 1.24 2.35
C ASN A 391 -9.92 0.75 1.19
N ALA A 392 -9.14 1.64 0.56
CA ALA A 392 -8.42 1.37 -0.69
C ALA A 392 -7.35 0.28 -0.61
N SER A 393 -6.87 -0.06 0.58
CA SER A 393 -6.01 -1.23 0.80
C SER A 393 -6.83 -2.48 1.05
N MET A 394 -7.71 -2.48 2.05
CA MET A 394 -8.41 -3.70 2.48
C MET A 394 -9.30 -4.31 1.40
N VAL A 395 -9.85 -3.49 0.51
CA VAL A 395 -10.65 -3.97 -0.63
C VAL A 395 -9.89 -4.97 -1.52
N GLY A 396 -8.56 -4.87 -1.58
CA GLY A 396 -7.72 -5.63 -2.51
C GLY A 396 -7.61 -7.13 -2.22
N ILE A 397 -8.07 -7.60 -1.05
CA ILE A 397 -8.07 -9.02 -0.65
C ILE A 397 -9.47 -9.44 -0.20
N GLY A 398 -9.88 -10.64 -0.61
CA GLY A 398 -11.14 -11.25 -0.20
C GLY A 398 -11.09 -11.73 1.25
N LEU A 399 -12.28 -11.94 1.84
CA LEU A 399 -12.42 -12.47 3.19
C LEU A 399 -11.88 -13.92 3.29
N ASP A 400 -11.76 -14.62 2.17
CA ASP A 400 -11.13 -15.93 2.06
C ASP A 400 -9.59 -15.88 2.17
N GLY A 401 -8.99 -14.69 2.04
CA GLY A 401 -7.53 -14.52 2.00
C GLY A 401 -6.84 -15.08 0.75
N CYS A 402 -7.60 -15.62 -0.20
CA CYS A 402 -7.07 -16.32 -1.39
C CYS A 402 -7.50 -15.66 -2.70
N SER A 403 -8.39 -14.68 -2.65
CA SER A 403 -8.89 -13.97 -3.83
C SER A 403 -8.58 -12.48 -3.73
N TYR A 404 -8.32 -11.82 -4.85
CA TYR A 404 -7.76 -10.47 -4.89
C TYR A 404 -8.43 -9.58 -5.91
N LEU A 405 -8.35 -8.26 -5.69
CA LEU A 405 -8.61 -7.23 -6.70
C LEU A 405 -7.31 -6.46 -6.97
N TYR A 406 -6.98 -6.31 -8.25
CA TYR A 406 -5.85 -5.49 -8.67
C TYR A 406 -6.24 -3.99 -8.73
N ASN A 407 -7.20 -3.66 -9.58
CA ASN A 407 -7.84 -2.35 -9.65
C ASN A 407 -9.13 -2.36 -8.82
N ASN A 408 -9.40 -1.23 -8.15
CA ASN A 408 -10.48 -1.10 -7.18
C ASN A 408 -11.47 -0.02 -7.64
N PRO A 409 -12.41 -0.36 -8.54
CA PRO A 409 -13.37 0.62 -9.05
C PRO A 409 -14.31 1.11 -7.95
N LEU A 410 -14.94 2.26 -8.18
CA LEU A 410 -16.00 2.81 -7.31
C LEU A 410 -17.39 2.68 -7.95
N ALA A 411 -17.44 2.18 -9.19
CA ALA A 411 -18.64 1.78 -9.92
C ALA A 411 -18.30 0.56 -10.79
N SER A 412 -19.09 -0.51 -10.70
CA SER A 412 -18.94 -1.74 -11.47
C SER A 412 -20.30 -2.16 -12.03
N GLN A 413 -20.38 -2.41 -13.34
CA GLN A 413 -21.57 -2.93 -14.01
C GLN A 413 -21.42 -4.44 -14.24
N ASN A 414 -21.21 -5.19 -13.15
CA ASN A 414 -20.93 -6.63 -13.16
C ASN A 414 -19.70 -7.04 -14.00
N THR A 415 -18.65 -6.21 -14.01
CA THR A 415 -17.44 -6.44 -14.82
C THR A 415 -16.21 -6.86 -14.01
N VAL A 416 -16.31 -6.84 -12.68
CA VAL A 416 -15.19 -7.06 -11.77
C VAL A 416 -15.55 -8.09 -10.72
N THR A 417 -14.73 -9.13 -10.64
CA THR A 417 -14.77 -10.18 -9.62
C THR A 417 -13.36 -10.41 -9.08
N ARG A 418 -13.26 -10.91 -7.85
CA ARG A 418 -11.96 -11.31 -7.31
C ARG A 418 -11.40 -12.51 -8.07
N GLN A 419 -10.09 -12.53 -8.24
CA GLN A 419 -9.37 -13.65 -8.85
C GLN A 419 -8.34 -14.20 -7.88
N GLU A 420 -8.04 -15.49 -7.99
CA GLU A 420 -7.06 -16.14 -7.11
C GLU A 420 -5.63 -15.63 -7.33
N TRP A 421 -5.32 -15.18 -8.55
CA TRP A 421 -4.02 -14.66 -8.98
C TRP A 421 -4.12 -13.83 -10.26
N TYR A 422 -3.03 -13.17 -10.65
CA TYR A 422 -2.95 -12.31 -11.84
C TYR A 422 -1.61 -12.46 -12.56
N GLN A 423 -1.59 -12.20 -13.87
CA GLN A 423 -0.35 -12.18 -14.67
C GLN A 423 0.71 -11.19 -14.15
N ILE A 424 0.27 -10.12 -13.49
CA ILE A 424 1.12 -9.22 -12.71
C ILE A 424 0.58 -9.26 -11.28
N PRO A 425 1.09 -10.16 -10.42
CA PRO A 425 0.54 -10.36 -9.09
C PRO A 425 1.26 -9.49 -8.06
N CYS A 426 1.42 -8.20 -8.35
CA CYS A 426 2.13 -7.30 -7.43
C CYS A 426 1.36 -7.05 -6.13
N CYS A 427 0.02 -7.13 -6.15
CA CYS A 427 -0.87 -6.76 -5.04
C CYS A 427 -0.93 -7.77 -3.88
N PRO A 428 -1.10 -9.10 -4.12
CA PRO A 428 -1.25 -10.10 -3.06
C PRO A 428 -0.17 -10.04 -1.98
N SER A 429 1.09 -10.25 -2.35
CA SER A 429 2.20 -10.27 -1.39
C SER A 429 2.45 -8.88 -0.78
N ASN A 430 2.14 -7.80 -1.51
CA ASN A 430 2.29 -6.43 -1.01
C ASN A 430 1.27 -6.10 0.09
N LEU A 431 0.03 -6.60 -0.04
CA LEU A 431 -0.99 -6.55 1.02
C LEU A 431 -0.51 -7.34 2.24
N SER A 432 -0.09 -8.59 2.02
CA SER A 432 0.35 -9.48 3.10
C SER A 432 1.50 -8.91 3.91
N ARG A 433 2.54 -8.33 3.28
CA ARG A 433 3.64 -7.68 4.02
C ARG A 433 3.20 -6.43 4.76
N THR A 434 2.25 -5.67 4.21
CA THR A 434 1.77 -4.44 4.86
C THR A 434 0.96 -4.77 6.10
N TRP A 435 0.05 -5.75 6.00
CA TRP A 435 -0.76 -6.21 7.13
C TRP A 435 0.11 -6.86 8.21
N ALA A 436 1.07 -7.71 7.83
CA ALA A 436 2.01 -8.28 8.80
C ALA A 436 2.84 -7.21 9.53
N ASN A 437 3.04 -6.03 8.93
CA ASN A 437 3.73 -4.90 9.55
C ASN A 437 2.79 -3.93 10.30
N LEU A 438 1.49 -4.24 10.45
CA LEU A 438 0.48 -3.29 10.95
C LEU A 438 0.88 -2.67 12.31
N GLY A 439 1.45 -3.47 13.21
CA GLY A 439 1.92 -3.02 14.52
C GLY A 439 2.91 -1.85 14.44
N GLY A 440 3.73 -1.79 13.38
CA GLY A 440 4.75 -0.76 13.17
C GLY A 440 4.21 0.60 12.75
N TYR A 441 2.89 0.72 12.53
CA TYR A 441 2.21 1.96 12.15
C TYR A 441 1.30 2.52 13.25
N LEU A 442 1.26 1.87 14.43
CA LEU A 442 0.32 2.24 15.48
C LEU A 442 0.84 3.34 16.41
N TYR A 443 2.15 3.33 16.69
CA TYR A 443 2.78 4.18 17.70
C TYR A 443 4.11 4.77 17.22
N THR A 444 4.41 5.98 17.69
CA THR A 444 5.77 6.53 17.69
C THR A 444 6.10 7.08 19.07
N CYS A 445 7.39 7.21 19.37
CA CYS A 445 7.88 7.84 20.60
C CYS A 445 9.03 8.80 20.30
N ASP A 446 9.22 9.77 21.17
CA ASP A 446 10.35 10.70 21.17
C ASP A 446 10.55 11.22 22.59
N GLU A 447 11.68 10.91 23.22
CA GLU A 447 11.96 11.30 24.61
C GLU A 447 10.80 10.97 25.58
N ASP A 448 10.12 11.99 26.11
CA ASP A 448 8.98 11.94 27.05
C ASP A 448 7.61 12.03 26.35
N GLN A 449 7.56 11.78 25.04
CA GLN A 449 6.34 11.90 24.22
C GLN A 449 6.02 10.58 23.52
N ILE A 450 4.76 10.17 23.60
CA ILE A 450 4.23 9.00 22.91
C ILE A 450 3.03 9.42 22.06
N TRP A 451 3.04 9.07 20.79
CA TRP A 451 1.92 9.27 19.88
C TRP A 451 1.19 7.96 19.63
N ILE A 452 -0.14 8.01 19.73
CA ILE A 452 -1.04 6.93 19.34
C ILE A 452 -1.69 7.36 18.02
N HIS A 453 -1.25 6.72 16.93
CA HIS A 453 -1.68 7.04 15.58
C HIS A 453 -2.91 6.22 15.17
N GLN A 454 -2.99 4.96 15.58
CA GLN A 454 -4.07 4.07 15.17
C GLN A 454 -4.67 3.38 16.40
N TYR A 455 -5.99 3.31 16.47
CA TYR A 455 -6.72 2.72 17.58
C TYR A 455 -7.06 1.25 17.30
N VAL A 456 -6.00 0.44 17.17
CA VAL A 456 -6.08 -1.02 17.02
C VAL A 456 -5.86 -1.66 18.38
N GLY A 457 -6.72 -2.61 18.76
CA GLY A 457 -6.64 -3.22 20.09
C GLY A 457 -5.43 -4.15 20.22
N GLY A 458 -4.84 -4.19 21.41
CA GLY A 458 -3.57 -4.85 21.63
C GLY A 458 -2.80 -4.29 22.82
N HIS A 459 -1.51 -4.57 22.90
CA HIS A 459 -0.61 -3.94 23.86
C HIS A 459 0.80 -3.76 23.32
N VAL A 460 1.51 -2.82 23.92
CA VAL A 460 2.90 -2.50 23.61
C VAL A 460 3.60 -2.03 24.87
N SER A 461 4.90 -2.28 24.98
CA SER A 461 5.76 -1.71 26.02
C SER A 461 6.75 -0.75 25.37
N LEU A 462 6.70 0.51 25.77
CA LEU A 462 7.35 1.65 25.13
C LEU A 462 8.28 2.37 26.10
N GLY A 463 9.23 3.16 25.59
CA GLY A 463 10.12 4.00 26.40
C GLY A 463 11.56 3.49 26.47
N VAL A 464 12.51 4.43 26.51
CA VAL A 464 13.96 4.16 26.44
C VAL A 464 14.57 3.98 27.83
N GLU A 465 14.21 4.84 28.79
CA GLU A 465 14.72 4.79 30.17
C GLU A 465 13.76 4.06 31.12
N THR A 466 12.46 4.30 30.96
CA THR A 466 11.39 3.70 31.74
C THR A 466 10.41 3.00 30.81
N LEU A 467 10.14 1.72 31.10
CA LEU A 467 9.20 0.93 30.31
C LEU A 467 7.76 1.29 30.73
N ILE A 468 6.99 1.84 29.78
CA ILE A 468 5.58 2.19 29.89
C ILE A 468 4.77 1.18 29.08
N ARG A 469 3.92 0.41 29.75
CA ARG A 469 2.99 -0.50 29.06
C ARG A 469 1.72 0.25 28.69
N LEU A 470 1.33 0.19 27.42
CA LEU A 470 0.03 0.63 26.93
C LEU A 470 -0.80 -0.60 26.55
N GLU A 471 -2.03 -0.67 27.04
CA GLU A 471 -3.00 -1.69 26.64
C GLU A 471 -4.22 -1.00 26.04
N VAL A 472 -4.49 -1.24 24.76
CA VAL A 472 -5.57 -0.62 24.00
C VAL A 472 -6.66 -1.65 23.77
N THR A 473 -7.89 -1.31 24.15
CA THR A 473 -9.09 -2.03 23.73
C THR A 473 -9.88 -1.11 22.79
N SER A 474 -10.26 -1.61 21.62
CA SER A 474 -10.94 -0.81 20.60
C SER A 474 -12.09 -1.59 19.99
N ASN A 475 -13.25 -0.93 19.88
CA ASN A 475 -14.40 -1.45 19.14
C ASN A 475 -14.49 -0.87 17.71
N LEU A 476 -13.47 -0.14 17.27
CA LEU A 476 -13.39 0.36 15.90
C LEU A 476 -13.24 -0.83 14.92
N PRO A 477 -13.77 -0.70 13.69
CA PRO A 477 -14.43 0.47 13.12
C PRO A 477 -15.96 0.52 13.37
N TRP A 478 -16.52 -0.39 14.18
CA TRP A 478 -17.97 -0.53 14.33
C TRP A 478 -18.57 0.42 15.37
N GLU A 479 -17.87 0.61 16.49
CA GLU A 479 -18.22 1.56 17.56
C GLU A 479 -17.04 2.46 17.89
N GLY A 480 -17.32 3.66 18.38
CA GLY A 480 -16.28 4.66 18.68
C GLY A 480 -15.58 4.51 20.02
N LYS A 481 -15.86 3.42 20.75
CA LYS A 481 -15.32 3.21 22.09
C LYS A 481 -13.88 2.68 22.03
N VAL A 482 -12.98 3.41 22.65
CA VAL A 482 -11.57 3.07 22.84
C VAL A 482 -11.21 3.23 24.31
N SER A 483 -10.47 2.28 24.85
CA SER A 483 -9.91 2.36 26.20
C SER A 483 -8.41 2.11 26.16
N ILE A 484 -7.65 2.94 26.84
CA ILE A 484 -6.19 2.88 26.89
C ILE A 484 -5.79 2.82 28.36
N ARG A 485 -5.24 1.69 28.79
CA ARG A 485 -4.61 1.57 30.11
C ARG A 485 -3.15 1.95 29.98
N VAL A 486 -2.71 2.86 30.84
CA VAL A 486 -1.36 3.39 30.90
C VAL A 486 -0.71 2.88 32.18
N THR A 487 0.34 2.07 32.05
CA THR A 487 1.01 1.43 33.19
C THR A 487 2.52 1.71 33.13
N PRO A 488 2.96 2.87 33.64
CA PRO A 488 4.39 3.11 33.87
C PRO A 488 4.88 2.26 35.05
N LYS A 489 6.20 2.03 35.14
CA LYS A 489 6.81 1.28 36.25
C LYS A 489 6.64 1.98 37.61
N GLN A 490 6.69 3.31 37.59
CA GLN A 490 6.45 4.19 38.73
C GLN A 490 5.70 5.43 38.23
N ALA A 491 5.17 6.26 39.13
CA ALA A 491 4.49 7.49 38.70
C ALA A 491 5.48 8.41 37.95
N GLU A 492 5.11 8.84 36.75
CA GLU A 492 6.03 9.53 35.84
C GLU A 492 5.29 10.57 35.00
N ASN A 493 5.92 11.71 34.76
CA ASN A 493 5.37 12.76 33.91
C ASN A 493 5.80 12.52 32.46
N PHE A 494 4.83 12.41 31.56
CA PHE A 494 5.08 12.31 30.11
C PHE A 494 3.82 12.70 29.34
N LYS A 495 3.98 12.93 28.04
CA LYS A 495 2.90 13.35 27.13
C LYS A 495 2.37 12.18 26.32
N LEU A 496 1.04 12.07 26.27
CA LEU A 496 0.34 11.24 25.31
C LEU A 496 -0.32 12.11 24.25
N HIS A 497 -0.01 11.85 22.99
CA HIS A 497 -0.61 12.51 21.84
C HIS A 497 -1.58 11.53 21.17
N LEU A 498 -2.88 11.80 21.32
CA LEU A 498 -3.95 10.96 20.81
C LEU A 498 -4.46 11.54 19.49
N ARG A 499 -4.41 10.79 18.38
CA ARG A 499 -4.98 11.28 17.11
C ARG A 499 -6.49 11.49 17.26
N PHE A 500 -6.97 12.70 17.04
CA PHE A 500 -8.39 12.95 16.79
C PHE A 500 -8.66 12.74 15.29
N PRO A 501 -9.46 11.74 14.89
CA PRO A 501 -9.67 11.43 13.48
C PRO A 501 -10.53 12.48 12.77
N SER A 502 -10.26 12.73 11.48
CA SER A 502 -11.02 13.72 10.68
C SER A 502 -12.50 13.34 10.49
N TRP A 503 -12.83 12.05 10.62
CA TRP A 503 -14.18 11.52 10.44
C TRP A 503 -15.10 11.69 11.67
N ALA A 504 -14.55 12.09 12.83
CA ALA A 504 -15.33 12.30 14.05
C ALA A 504 -15.79 13.77 14.17
N ASP A 505 -17.03 14.01 14.62
CA ASP A 505 -17.54 15.34 14.93
C ASP A 505 -17.20 15.78 16.35
N GLN A 506 -17.04 14.81 17.26
CA GLN A 506 -16.63 15.01 18.63
C GLN A 506 -16.03 13.72 19.22
N ALA A 507 -15.29 13.86 20.32
CA ALA A 507 -14.88 12.75 21.17
C ALA A 507 -15.16 13.08 22.64
N ILE A 508 -15.71 12.13 23.39
CA ILE A 508 -15.85 12.25 24.84
C ILE A 508 -14.66 11.53 25.47
N LEU A 509 -13.81 12.26 26.18
CA LEU A 509 -12.61 11.74 26.83
C LEU A 509 -12.77 11.79 28.35
N GLN A 510 -12.44 10.69 29.02
CA GLN A 510 -12.47 10.56 30.47
C GLN A 510 -11.19 9.87 30.96
N ILE A 511 -10.58 10.38 32.02
CA ILE A 511 -9.42 9.74 32.66
C ILE A 511 -9.80 9.34 34.08
N ASN A 512 -9.56 8.11 34.51
CA ASN A 512 -9.78 7.62 35.88
C ASN A 512 -11.17 7.94 36.48
N LYS A 513 -12.23 7.92 35.66
CA LYS A 513 -13.60 8.29 36.05
C LYS A 513 -13.76 9.76 36.52
N GLU A 514 -12.80 10.63 36.21
CA GLU A 514 -12.92 12.08 36.39
C GLU A 514 -14.05 12.64 35.50
N LYS A 515 -14.37 13.93 35.59
CA LYS A 515 -15.44 14.52 34.77
C LYS A 515 -15.10 14.38 33.26
N PRO A 516 -15.98 13.80 32.42
CA PRO A 516 -15.73 13.71 30.99
C PRO A 516 -15.53 15.09 30.35
N GLN A 517 -14.60 15.16 29.41
CA GLN A 517 -14.31 16.31 28.58
C GLN A 517 -14.75 16.03 27.15
N THR A 518 -15.47 16.96 26.53
CA THR A 518 -15.82 16.86 25.11
C THR A 518 -14.79 17.60 24.28
N ILE A 519 -14.18 16.88 23.36
CA ILE A 519 -13.21 17.39 22.39
C ILE A 519 -13.95 17.57 21.06
N TYR A 520 -13.80 18.75 20.47
CA TYR A 520 -14.32 19.07 19.15
C TYR A 520 -13.17 19.30 18.17
N PRO A 521 -13.37 19.04 16.88
CA PRO A 521 -12.40 19.41 15.87
C PRO A 521 -12.21 20.92 15.83
N ASP A 522 -10.96 21.36 15.68
CA ASP A 522 -10.66 22.74 15.31
C ASP A 522 -11.05 22.91 13.84
N GLN A 523 -12.23 23.49 13.58
CA GLN A 523 -12.76 23.61 12.21
C GLN A 523 -11.85 24.52 11.37
N GLN A 524 -10.93 23.93 10.64
CA GLN A 524 -10.27 24.63 9.54
C GLN A 524 -11.24 24.70 8.37
N ILE A 525 -11.65 25.91 7.99
CA ILE A 525 -12.41 26.12 6.75
C ILE A 525 -11.45 25.92 5.57
N GLY A 526 -11.23 24.66 5.20
CA GLY A 526 -10.47 24.26 4.02
C GLY A 526 -11.29 24.40 2.74
N THR A 527 -10.60 24.51 1.60
CA THR A 527 -11.26 24.34 0.30
C THR A 527 -11.70 22.89 0.14
N GLN A 528 -12.96 22.67 -0.25
CA GLN A 528 -13.50 21.33 -0.51
C GLN A 528 -12.57 20.51 -1.41
N THR A 529 -12.16 19.32 -0.95
CA THR A 529 -11.36 18.38 -1.73
C THR A 529 -12.16 17.80 -2.89
N ALA A 530 -11.49 17.24 -3.89
CA ALA A 530 -12.15 16.65 -5.04
C ALA A 530 -13.13 15.53 -4.65
N SER A 531 -12.78 14.70 -3.67
CA SER A 531 -13.61 13.60 -3.17
C SER A 531 -14.64 14.00 -2.12
N GLY A 532 -14.47 15.14 -1.47
CA GLY A 532 -15.27 15.57 -0.32
C GLY A 532 -14.78 15.06 1.03
N TYR A 533 -13.79 14.16 1.07
CA TYR A 533 -13.10 13.74 2.29
C TYR A 533 -11.81 14.56 2.47
N ASP A 534 -11.57 15.11 3.67
CA ASP A 534 -10.37 15.89 3.98
C ASP A 534 -9.68 15.38 5.27
N PRO A 535 -8.53 14.69 5.18
CA PRO A 535 -7.78 14.24 6.35
C PRO A 535 -7.10 15.39 7.13
N LYS A 536 -7.03 16.62 6.58
CA LYS A 536 -6.42 17.78 7.28
C LYS A 536 -7.23 18.25 8.50
N ASP A 537 -8.46 17.79 8.65
CA ASP A 537 -9.31 18.09 9.83
C ASP A 537 -8.89 17.28 11.07
N SER A 538 -7.94 16.34 10.94
CA SER A 538 -7.37 15.60 12.06
C SER A 538 -6.25 16.37 12.77
N PHE A 539 -6.08 16.12 14.07
CA PHE A 539 -5.03 16.72 14.90
C PHE A 539 -4.64 15.77 16.04
N TYR A 540 -3.58 16.09 16.79
CA TYR A 540 -3.25 15.36 18.02
C TYR A 540 -3.75 16.11 19.25
N HIS A 541 -4.62 15.47 20.03
CA HIS A 541 -4.97 15.95 21.36
C HIS A 541 -3.89 15.50 22.36
N THR A 542 -3.24 16.46 23.00
CA THR A 542 -2.09 16.20 23.88
C THR A 542 -2.52 16.22 25.34
N ILE A 543 -2.18 15.16 26.07
CA ILE A 543 -2.41 15.02 27.50
C ILE A 543 -1.05 14.94 28.18
N GLU A 544 -0.72 15.97 28.95
CA GLU A 544 0.48 16.04 29.78
C GLU A 544 0.08 15.91 31.25
N ARG A 545 0.50 14.83 31.92
CA ARG A 545 0.26 14.62 33.35
C ARG A 545 1.28 13.68 33.95
N THR A 546 1.29 13.60 35.27
CA THR A 546 1.91 12.49 35.99
C THR A 546 0.99 11.28 35.92
N TRP A 547 1.38 10.30 35.12
CA TRP A 547 0.69 9.03 34.96
C TRP A 547 1.05 8.09 36.10
N HIS A 548 0.04 7.47 36.70
CA HIS A 548 0.20 6.44 37.73
C HIS A 548 -0.02 5.05 37.13
N PRO A 549 0.53 3.98 37.74
CA PRO A 549 0.27 2.63 37.29
C PRO A 549 -1.22 2.33 37.15
N ASN A 550 -1.64 1.94 35.94
CA ASN A 550 -3.00 1.57 35.56
C ASN A 550 -4.00 2.72 35.42
N ASP A 551 -3.52 3.96 35.25
CA ASP A 551 -4.37 5.07 34.80
C ASP A 551 -5.13 4.65 33.53
N LEU A 552 -6.41 5.00 33.47
CA LEU A 552 -7.32 4.58 32.41
C LEU A 552 -7.83 5.79 31.65
N ILE A 553 -7.59 5.81 30.35
CA ILE A 553 -8.20 6.75 29.40
C ILE A 553 -9.34 6.02 28.71
N GLU A 554 -10.53 6.60 28.71
CA GLU A 554 -11.69 6.16 27.95
C GLU A 554 -12.06 7.25 26.96
N ILE A 555 -12.20 6.88 25.69
CA ILE A 555 -12.53 7.79 24.60
C ILE A 555 -13.74 7.21 23.85
N GLU A 556 -14.74 8.03 23.61
CA GLU A 556 -15.87 7.70 22.74
C GLU A 556 -15.92 8.69 21.57
N PHE A 557 -15.47 8.23 20.40
CA PHE A 557 -15.59 8.99 19.15
C PHE A 557 -17.03 8.92 18.64
N SER A 558 -17.57 10.04 18.16
CA SER A 558 -18.81 10.01 17.38
C SER A 558 -18.57 9.34 16.02
N LEU A 559 -19.44 8.42 15.61
CA LEU A 559 -19.43 7.79 14.26
C LEU A 559 -20.69 8.21 13.48
N PRO A 560 -20.82 9.48 13.09
CA PRO A 560 -21.97 9.94 12.31
C PRO A 560 -21.98 9.30 10.92
N ILE A 561 -23.17 9.14 10.34
CA ILE A 561 -23.30 8.89 8.90
C ILE A 561 -23.06 10.23 8.20
N ARG A 562 -21.98 10.32 7.43
CA ARG A 562 -21.63 11.53 6.67
C ARG A 562 -21.95 11.34 5.18
N LEU A 563 -22.53 12.38 4.59
CA LEU A 563 -22.86 12.46 3.17
C LEU A 563 -21.81 13.34 2.49
N LEU A 564 -20.86 12.71 1.80
CA LEU A 564 -19.75 13.42 1.15
C LEU A 564 -20.14 13.78 -0.28
N THR A 565 -20.04 15.06 -0.61
CA THR A 565 -20.20 15.56 -1.97
C THR A 565 -18.83 15.81 -2.60
N THR A 566 -18.67 15.41 -3.85
CA THR A 566 -17.46 15.71 -4.63
C THR A 566 -17.44 17.17 -5.06
N HIS A 567 -16.25 17.74 -5.22
CA HIS A 567 -16.11 19.08 -5.80
C HIS A 567 -16.83 19.17 -7.16
N PRO A 568 -17.53 20.27 -7.51
CA PRO A 568 -18.27 20.43 -8.78
C PRO A 568 -17.47 20.26 -10.10
N ARG A 569 -16.15 20.11 -10.00
CA ARG A 569 -15.27 19.86 -11.15
C ARG A 569 -15.16 18.37 -11.48
N VAL A 570 -15.53 17.49 -10.55
CA VAL A 570 -15.69 16.05 -10.77
C VAL A 570 -17.08 15.82 -11.37
N LYS A 571 -17.20 16.01 -12.68
CA LYS A 571 -18.51 16.04 -13.36
C LYS A 571 -19.28 14.72 -13.30
N SER A 572 -18.58 13.59 -13.28
CA SER A 572 -19.15 12.23 -13.27
C SER A 572 -19.98 11.90 -12.02
N THR A 573 -19.76 12.65 -10.93
CA THR A 573 -20.43 12.47 -9.64
C THR A 573 -21.31 13.66 -9.26
N GLN A 574 -21.60 14.57 -10.19
CA GLN A 574 -22.48 15.71 -9.93
C GLN A 574 -23.89 15.22 -9.53
N GLY A 575 -24.43 15.77 -8.44
CA GLY A 575 -25.74 15.34 -7.90
C GLY A 575 -25.72 13.97 -7.21
N LYS A 576 -24.53 13.41 -6.96
CA LYS A 576 -24.36 12.15 -6.23
C LYS A 576 -23.61 12.39 -4.92
N ILE A 577 -23.82 11.50 -3.96
CA ILE A 577 -23.08 11.47 -2.70
C ILE A 577 -22.36 10.14 -2.50
N ALA A 578 -21.30 10.15 -1.71
CA ALA A 578 -20.76 8.96 -1.06
C ALA A 578 -21.16 8.94 0.41
N ILE A 579 -21.44 7.76 0.96
CA ILE A 579 -21.79 7.58 2.37
C ILE A 579 -20.58 7.05 3.13
N THR A 580 -20.32 7.62 4.30
CA THR A 580 -19.24 7.17 5.19
C THR A 580 -19.72 7.11 6.63
N ARG A 581 -19.09 6.25 7.43
CA ARG A 581 -19.30 6.17 8.89
C ARG A 581 -18.02 5.68 9.55
N GLY A 582 -17.49 6.45 10.50
CA GLY A 582 -16.16 6.16 11.04
C GLY A 582 -15.10 6.22 9.92
N PRO A 583 -14.09 5.33 9.93
CA PRO A 583 -13.08 5.27 8.87
C PRO A 583 -13.55 4.54 7.60
N LEU A 584 -14.84 4.19 7.48
CA LEU A 584 -15.36 3.34 6.39
C LEU A 584 -16.16 4.13 5.37
N VAL A 585 -15.83 3.93 4.09
CA VAL A 585 -16.68 4.25 2.94
C VAL A 585 -17.66 3.11 2.70
N TYR A 586 -18.89 3.43 2.29
CA TYR A 586 -19.95 2.46 2.00
C TYR A 586 -20.31 2.40 0.52
N CYS A 587 -20.84 1.25 0.07
CA CYS A 587 -21.34 1.04 -1.28
C CYS A 587 -22.66 0.24 -1.29
N LEU A 588 -23.39 0.33 -2.40
CA LEU A 588 -24.48 -0.61 -2.72
C LEU A 588 -23.94 -1.75 -3.55
N GLU A 589 -24.37 -2.98 -3.26
CA GLU A 589 -24.19 -4.15 -4.13
C GLU A 589 -25.55 -4.69 -4.61
N ALA A 590 -25.58 -5.23 -5.83
CA ALA A 590 -26.81 -5.77 -6.41
C ALA A 590 -27.41 -6.90 -5.57
N THR A 591 -26.56 -7.74 -4.95
CA THR A 591 -26.95 -8.85 -4.07
C THR A 591 -27.85 -8.42 -2.92
N ASP A 592 -27.62 -7.24 -2.33
CA ASP A 592 -28.43 -6.73 -1.21
C ASP A 592 -29.62 -5.88 -1.67
N ASN A 593 -29.65 -5.49 -2.94
CA ASN A 593 -30.55 -4.47 -3.47
C ASN A 593 -31.27 -4.91 -4.76
N PRO A 594 -31.89 -6.12 -4.81
CA PRO A 594 -32.46 -6.67 -6.06
C PRO A 594 -33.70 -5.90 -6.56
N ALA A 595 -34.33 -5.09 -5.70
CA ALA A 595 -35.53 -4.33 -6.02
C ALA A 595 -35.27 -3.00 -6.77
N VAL A 596 -34.01 -2.62 -6.95
CA VAL A 596 -33.62 -1.32 -7.50
C VAL A 596 -32.54 -1.45 -8.58
N LYS A 597 -32.48 -0.44 -9.46
CA LYS A 597 -31.35 -0.28 -10.39
C LYS A 597 -30.34 0.65 -9.73
N LEU A 598 -29.20 0.12 -9.28
CA LEU A 598 -28.27 0.85 -8.39
C LEU A 598 -27.90 2.24 -8.90
N PHE A 599 -27.57 2.36 -10.19
CA PHE A 599 -27.08 3.61 -10.80
C PHE A 599 -28.16 4.69 -11.01
N ASP A 600 -29.44 4.29 -11.07
CA ASP A 600 -30.57 5.18 -11.32
C ASP A 600 -31.31 5.55 -10.01
N THR A 601 -30.97 4.89 -8.90
CA THR A 601 -31.73 5.01 -7.66
C THR A 601 -31.41 6.30 -6.93
N VAL A 602 -32.45 7.06 -6.58
CA VAL A 602 -32.32 8.30 -5.80
C VAL A 602 -32.54 8.00 -4.33
N LEU A 603 -31.53 8.29 -3.51
CA LEU A 603 -31.56 8.06 -2.07
C LEU A 603 -32.44 9.10 -1.33
N ASP A 604 -33.14 8.66 -0.28
CA ASP A 604 -33.65 9.54 0.78
C ASP A 604 -32.68 9.59 1.97
N PRO A 605 -31.83 10.64 2.12
CA PRO A 605 -30.75 10.60 3.10
C PRO A 605 -31.22 10.63 4.56
N THR A 606 -32.44 11.13 4.81
CA THR A 606 -33.04 11.17 6.16
C THR A 606 -33.43 9.80 6.69
N SER A 607 -33.48 8.79 5.83
CA SER A 607 -33.84 7.42 6.20
C SER A 607 -32.67 6.58 6.72
N LEU A 608 -31.42 7.06 6.57
CA LEU A 608 -30.22 6.28 6.83
C LEU A 608 -30.04 5.95 8.31
N LYS A 609 -29.85 4.65 8.61
CA LYS A 609 -29.62 4.14 9.96
C LYS A 609 -28.54 3.06 9.95
N PRO A 610 -27.53 3.13 10.84
CA PRO A 610 -26.55 2.07 10.96
C PRO A 610 -27.15 0.89 11.74
N GLU A 611 -26.84 -0.33 11.32
CA GLU A 611 -27.26 -1.56 11.99
C GLU A 611 -26.11 -2.57 11.95
N HIS A 612 -25.76 -3.17 13.08
CA HIS A 612 -24.74 -4.22 13.12
C HIS A 612 -25.36 -5.57 12.79
N ASP A 613 -24.85 -6.23 11.75
CA ASP A 613 -25.25 -7.56 11.33
C ASP A 613 -24.09 -8.54 11.62
N PRO A 614 -24.19 -9.35 12.69
CA PRO A 614 -23.11 -10.25 13.11
C PRO A 614 -22.93 -11.46 12.17
N GLN A 615 -23.88 -11.72 11.25
CA GLN A 615 -23.85 -12.88 10.36
C GLN A 615 -23.35 -12.50 8.95
N LEU A 616 -23.65 -11.28 8.51
CA LEU A 616 -23.23 -10.82 7.20
C LEU A 616 -21.72 -10.55 7.15
N LEU A 617 -21.02 -11.21 6.21
CA LEU A 617 -19.63 -10.93 5.86
C LEU A 617 -18.66 -10.93 7.07
N GLY A 618 -18.91 -11.81 8.05
CA GLY A 618 -18.08 -11.95 9.24
C GLY A 618 -18.33 -10.90 10.33
N GLY A 619 -19.49 -10.23 10.31
CA GLY A 619 -19.89 -9.27 11.33
C GLY A 619 -19.57 -7.84 10.93
N ILE A 620 -20.49 -7.18 10.21
CA ILE A 620 -20.30 -5.82 9.72
C ILE A 620 -21.43 -4.90 10.17
N THR A 621 -21.13 -3.61 10.30
CA THR A 621 -22.18 -2.59 10.39
C THR A 621 -22.61 -2.17 9.00
N VAL A 622 -23.86 -2.48 8.63
CA VAL A 622 -24.51 -1.99 7.42
C VAL A 622 -25.14 -0.62 7.67
N ILE A 623 -25.46 0.11 6.60
CA ILE A 623 -26.36 1.26 6.67
C ILE A 623 -27.62 0.89 5.90
N ASN A 624 -28.76 0.89 6.58
CA ASN A 624 -30.07 0.70 5.96
C ASN A 624 -30.67 2.06 5.63
N GLY A 625 -31.41 2.15 4.52
CA GLY A 625 -32.10 3.35 4.10
C GLY A 625 -33.23 3.05 3.12
N LEU A 626 -33.80 4.11 2.56
CA LEU A 626 -34.86 4.07 1.57
C LEU A 626 -34.47 4.92 0.36
N SER A 627 -34.88 4.48 -0.82
CA SER A 627 -34.96 5.34 -1.99
C SER A 627 -36.12 6.32 -1.85
N LYS A 628 -36.14 7.38 -2.67
CA LYS A 628 -37.26 8.35 -2.72
C LYS A 628 -38.60 7.72 -3.10
N ASP A 629 -38.60 6.63 -3.85
CA ASP A 629 -39.81 5.83 -4.17
C ASP A 629 -40.14 4.78 -3.09
N GLY A 630 -39.47 4.80 -1.93
CA GLY A 630 -39.80 4.00 -0.76
C GLY A 630 -39.25 2.57 -0.76
N LYS A 631 -38.34 2.23 -1.68
CA LYS A 631 -37.71 0.90 -1.74
C LYS A 631 -36.53 0.84 -0.77
N SER A 632 -36.36 -0.30 -0.11
CA SER A 632 -35.27 -0.50 0.83
C SER A 632 -33.91 -0.51 0.12
N LEU A 633 -32.94 0.14 0.74
CA LEU A 633 -31.54 0.15 0.36
C LEU A 633 -30.69 -0.35 1.52
N LYS A 634 -29.72 -1.22 1.22
CA LYS A 634 -28.72 -1.69 2.16
C LYS A 634 -27.34 -1.42 1.61
N PHE A 635 -26.59 -0.64 2.37
CA PHE A 635 -25.20 -0.30 2.09
C PHE A 635 -24.28 -1.15 2.97
N ILE A 636 -23.22 -1.70 2.37
CA ILE A 636 -22.16 -2.40 3.10
C ILE A 636 -20.86 -1.57 3.02
N PRO A 637 -19.89 -1.77 3.92
CA PRO A 637 -18.59 -1.12 3.78
C PRO A 637 -17.91 -1.53 2.48
N TYR A 638 -17.39 -0.55 1.74
CA TYR A 638 -16.77 -0.71 0.43
C TYR A 638 -15.73 -1.82 0.41
N ALA A 639 -14.87 -1.90 1.42
CA ALA A 639 -13.81 -2.90 1.44
C ALA A 639 -14.30 -4.37 1.53
N PHE A 640 -15.59 -4.60 1.78
CA PHE A 640 -16.20 -5.94 1.84
C PHE A 640 -16.98 -6.32 0.58
N TRP A 641 -17.09 -5.43 -0.40
CA TRP A 641 -17.78 -5.72 -1.67
C TRP A 641 -17.09 -6.87 -2.44
N ALA A 642 -17.81 -7.52 -3.35
CA ALA A 642 -17.37 -8.61 -4.23
C ALA A 642 -16.75 -9.82 -3.49
N ASN A 643 -17.28 -10.12 -2.30
CA ASN A 643 -17.05 -11.36 -1.54
C ASN A 643 -18.24 -12.34 -1.65
N ARG A 644 -19.24 -12.01 -2.48
CA ARG A 644 -20.47 -12.77 -2.70
C ARG A 644 -20.71 -12.90 -4.22
N GLU A 645 -21.95 -13.11 -4.62
CA GLU A 645 -22.36 -13.19 -6.02
C GLU A 645 -21.88 -11.97 -6.83
N SER A 646 -21.45 -12.21 -8.06
CA SER A 646 -21.06 -11.14 -8.99
C SER A 646 -22.26 -10.28 -9.32
N GLY A 647 -22.08 -8.95 -9.32
CA GLY A 647 -23.15 -8.03 -9.65
C GLY A 647 -22.69 -6.58 -9.73
N ASP A 648 -23.65 -5.69 -9.94
CA ASP A 648 -23.41 -4.25 -9.96
C ASP A 648 -23.00 -3.75 -8.57
N MET A 649 -22.14 -2.73 -8.53
CA MET A 649 -21.74 -2.03 -7.32
C MET A 649 -21.57 -0.53 -7.60
N THR A 650 -21.96 0.33 -6.66
CA THR A 650 -21.65 1.76 -6.70
C THR A 650 -21.39 2.36 -5.33
N VAL A 651 -20.38 3.22 -5.24
CA VAL A 651 -20.08 4.07 -4.06
C VAL A 651 -20.86 5.38 -4.12
N TYR A 652 -21.14 5.89 -5.32
CA TYR A 652 -21.83 7.18 -5.51
C TYR A 652 -23.28 6.98 -5.91
N ILE A 653 -24.21 7.54 -5.12
CA ILE A 653 -25.65 7.38 -5.32
C ILE A 653 -26.27 8.75 -5.57
N PRO A 654 -27.16 8.90 -6.59
CA PRO A 654 -27.94 10.10 -6.79
C PRO A 654 -28.71 10.56 -5.54
N THR A 655 -28.73 11.87 -5.31
CA THR A 655 -29.60 12.52 -4.32
C THR A 655 -30.43 13.59 -5.02
N ALA A 656 -31.67 13.79 -4.57
CA ALA A 656 -32.60 14.77 -5.13
C ALA A 656 -32.15 16.22 -4.92
#